data_AF-A0A975BTT2-F1
#
_entry.id   AF-A0A975BTT2-F1
#
_cell.length_a   1.000
_cell.length_b   1.000
_cell.length_c   1.000
_cell.angle_alpha   90.00
_cell.angle_beta   90.00
_cell.angle_gamma   90.00
#
_symmetry.space_group_name_H-M   'P 1'
#
loop_
_entity.id
_entity.type
_entity.pdbx_description
1 polymer ?
#
loop_
_entity_poly.entity_id
_entity_poly.type
_entity_poly.pdbx_seq_one_letter_code
_entity_poly.pdbx_strand_id
1 'polypeptide(L)'
;MNAMETNKKSKTYQLENITDFVLLTYLLMFLALYFDIRYLFSDTIVTGGDTASWYGVAHHMLTELLPDGRLMGWDMGNFCGYPNFSFYFIPPFLLAALPSYLFGLPLSVTLKLAIMTGIFLLPVTTYFGLRAMRYRFPVPVMGAGASFLIVFNESYTMFGGNALSTFAGEFCYMLAFALLPWFMGSVYRGSDTEKGAVKNGILLGLIGLSHLFVFIPAVLWVICLYFAKGKIRYIWKIAWIGFGVMAFWILPILAYRYPYTSPVYIIWRDFMNLRYTLTGLGAIFLMIGPSVALSCLRKGVLKFYFSKQLKSSHILMVLFTGMFAFTLVYLLSQYLILGKDLWHTGVTVPNLSQSLLGKSLAAQMKNWVIPISLFFSLMMAAAALWFTKKNSRFEKFCKAFGFLCFMTVLTVIIAELYQIISRSAGDEKVKAFFLKTAVMASVCGVFTLTAGWFFFFSKIVKVAVQHLISEPGPRTFGIYAGLIFGCVAIYFGSHFLNIPDIRFLPPVLFVLILMFFADVSGSFLSWCPVNVRISGAAIFCFLCVMAVMLGSAKPGQWYRYNNKGYEATPGYRDFVRINDYLRHSENTDPFGAPRVGYEKCDEYGRYGGDRVFESLPVFSGRQTMEGIHYASSMASKCVAFLQTEYSRDIKTPTSYIFSRMNPATLPAHLKLYNISQLILATTEAKRVISEFPVFKREADFGQLSVYRYLECDGKYVDVPDIRPVLYTSDTWAEDFYEWYKHPEQNDVLLVPEQFVIHEEDRAVFLNKTDQVSDLSSFRKHTLDTEDLSIETHLDHMEIRFTTNKIGIPHLVKVSYFPNWQVRGAHGVYPVSPHLMMVIPRESEVVLTYGKTFWEKVGWGITSFTWIAIFISSVLCLGIARPFAEKLSFLSDRFRFQELFACIEKVLTILRPWLLVLALLTAFLLIIFGALKRNLPVRTYIEGAKNYEIAGRLSRENKRDEAEKYYHKAIREMEKLLYERENHDLLDVILCILTTGISYEQLGQRDKAAEWYETIISEYPYSRYVGEACWKIALIRKYDRNQNLEAGMMKLRAGETHAGNSLLRKAIRQTREAWEYFQAAVEKDLYSPWAKHARRDMKADKKYIKRISHRIVSATREDDILEFFSPTRDVAKGSATPFFLDAKSDWSDTGIRVTKGEKLNFECRGTWAAAPEEVRQTWPDAGPEGHGDHPAEKAFSHLDSQKEMPGIPFGTLLGKIGNTIFPISDKEKVLMPESGRLFLVINDCPPYRYDNRGGLNIMIRKE
;
A
#
# COMPACT_ATOMS: atom_id res chain seq x y z
N MET A 1 -32.26 -14.36 63.59
CA MET A 1 -32.59 -14.04 62.18
C MET A 1 -31.42 -13.39 61.42
N ASN A 2 -30.82 -12.28 61.89
CA ASN A 2 -29.70 -11.60 61.19
C ASN A 2 -28.45 -12.47 60.91
N ALA A 3 -28.08 -13.40 61.80
CA ALA A 3 -26.96 -14.33 61.58
C ALA A 3 -27.25 -15.40 60.52
N MET A 4 -28.51 -15.80 60.36
CA MET A 4 -28.94 -16.83 59.40
C MET A 4 -29.04 -16.25 57.98
N GLU A 5 -29.48 -14.99 57.87
CA GLU A 5 -29.58 -14.27 56.59
C GLU A 5 -28.20 -13.84 56.05
N THR A 6 -27.28 -13.46 56.93
CA THR A 6 -25.86 -13.21 56.57
C THR A 6 -25.15 -14.48 56.14
N ASN A 7 -25.37 -15.61 56.81
CA ASN A 7 -24.81 -16.91 56.44
C ASN A 7 -25.37 -17.41 55.08
N LYS A 8 -26.66 -17.19 54.80
CA LYS A 8 -27.28 -17.52 53.50
C LYS A 8 -26.77 -16.64 52.34
N LYS A 9 -26.55 -15.34 52.59
CA LYS A 9 -25.91 -14.44 51.60
C LYS A 9 -24.46 -14.86 51.35
N SER A 10 -23.71 -15.19 52.39
CA SER A 10 -22.32 -15.70 52.28
C SER A 10 -22.21 -16.96 51.43
N LYS A 11 -23.05 -17.98 51.68
CA LYS A 11 -23.08 -19.22 50.88
C LYS A 11 -23.41 -18.98 49.40
N THR A 12 -24.36 -18.07 49.14
CA THR A 12 -24.72 -17.68 47.76
C THR A 12 -23.52 -17.06 47.03
N TYR A 13 -22.81 -16.12 47.67
CA TYR A 13 -21.62 -15.49 47.08
C TYR A 13 -20.47 -16.48 46.85
N GLN A 14 -20.27 -17.44 47.76
CA GLN A 14 -19.29 -18.51 47.57
C GLN A 14 -19.62 -19.35 46.34
N LEU A 15 -20.88 -19.76 46.19
CA LEU A 15 -21.33 -20.55 45.04
C LEU A 15 -21.15 -19.80 43.71
N GLU A 16 -21.47 -18.50 43.67
CA GLU A 16 -21.26 -17.65 42.50
C GLU A 16 -19.77 -17.55 42.12
N ASN A 17 -18.88 -17.34 43.09
CA ASN A 17 -17.44 -17.25 42.82
C ASN A 17 -16.84 -18.59 42.39
N ILE A 18 -17.29 -19.72 42.97
CA ILE A 18 -16.88 -21.07 42.52
C ILE A 18 -17.33 -21.29 41.08
N THR A 19 -18.57 -20.91 40.75
CA THR A 19 -19.10 -21.03 39.39
C THR A 19 -18.30 -20.19 38.39
N ASP A 20 -17.99 -18.93 38.74
CA ASP A 20 -17.11 -18.07 37.94
C ASP A 20 -15.75 -18.74 37.67
N PHE A 21 -15.12 -19.29 38.71
CA PHE A 21 -13.81 -19.96 38.60
C PHE A 21 -13.88 -21.20 37.69
N VAL A 22 -14.88 -22.07 37.88
CA VAL A 22 -15.06 -23.29 37.07
C VAL A 22 -15.29 -22.93 35.61
N LEU A 23 -16.18 -21.99 35.32
CA LEU A 23 -16.50 -21.59 33.95
C LEU A 23 -15.33 -20.85 33.27
N LEU A 24 -14.59 -20.00 34.00
CA LEU A 24 -13.40 -19.36 33.45
C LEU A 24 -12.30 -20.38 33.15
N THR A 25 -12.09 -21.36 34.04
CA THR A 25 -11.14 -22.45 33.82
C THR A 25 -11.56 -23.31 32.63
N TYR A 26 -12.86 -23.60 32.48
CA TYR A 26 -13.42 -24.28 31.31
C TYR A 26 -13.08 -23.56 30.00
N LEU A 27 -13.25 -22.23 29.95
CA LEU A 27 -12.88 -21.43 28.77
C LEU A 27 -11.37 -21.50 28.47
N LEU A 28 -10.52 -21.40 29.48
CA LEU A 28 -9.06 -21.47 29.30
C LEU A 28 -8.59 -22.87 28.87
N MET A 29 -9.14 -23.92 29.47
CA MET A 29 -8.88 -25.31 29.07
C MET A 29 -9.33 -25.54 27.62
N PHE A 30 -10.48 -24.99 27.22
CA PHE A 30 -10.93 -25.04 25.84
C PHE A 30 -9.91 -24.39 24.89
N LEU A 31 -9.40 -23.19 25.20
CA LEU A 31 -8.38 -22.55 24.37
C LEU A 31 -7.11 -23.41 24.24
N ALA A 32 -6.65 -24.00 25.34
CA ALA A 32 -5.46 -24.87 25.35
C ALA A 32 -5.65 -26.17 24.55
N LEU A 33 -6.87 -26.70 24.51
CA LEU A 33 -7.19 -27.91 23.74
C LEU A 33 -7.42 -27.60 22.25
N TYR A 34 -8.14 -26.51 21.95
CA TYR A 34 -8.41 -26.07 20.59
C TYR A 34 -7.11 -25.65 19.88
N PHE A 35 -6.34 -24.77 20.53
CA PHE A 35 -4.98 -24.44 20.13
C PHE A 35 -4.01 -25.40 20.82
N ASP A 36 -3.97 -26.63 20.32
CA ASP A 36 -3.13 -27.73 20.82
C ASP A 36 -1.81 -27.23 21.43
N ILE A 37 -1.80 -27.09 22.75
CA ILE A 37 -0.78 -26.34 23.50
C ILE A 37 0.62 -26.94 23.34
N ARG A 38 0.71 -28.21 22.92
CA ARG A 38 1.96 -28.92 22.69
C ARG A 38 2.82 -28.23 21.63
N TYR A 39 2.21 -27.61 20.61
CA TYR A 39 2.97 -26.89 19.59
C TYR A 39 3.68 -25.64 20.13
N LEU A 40 3.20 -25.04 21.23
CA LEU A 40 3.88 -23.90 21.85
C LEU A 40 5.24 -24.28 22.44
N PHE A 41 5.38 -25.52 22.89
CA PHE A 41 6.60 -26.04 23.49
C PHE A 41 7.48 -26.82 22.51
N SER A 42 7.09 -26.88 21.23
CA SER A 42 7.95 -27.43 20.19
C SER A 42 9.01 -26.41 19.79
N ASP A 43 10.27 -26.84 19.75
CA ASP A 43 11.40 -26.04 19.27
C ASP A 43 11.42 -26.04 17.73
N THR A 44 10.52 -25.24 17.17
CA THR A 44 10.38 -25.02 15.72
C THR A 44 10.14 -23.55 15.46
N ILE A 45 10.74 -23.01 14.40
CA ILE A 45 10.68 -21.57 14.11
C ILE A 45 9.33 -21.23 13.50
N VAL A 46 8.61 -20.27 14.09
CA VAL A 46 7.29 -19.84 13.62
C VAL A 46 7.32 -19.36 12.16
N THR A 47 6.28 -19.68 11.40
CA THR A 47 6.15 -19.29 9.99
C THR A 47 4.74 -18.76 9.68
N GLY A 48 4.50 -18.30 8.45
CA GLY A 48 3.18 -17.90 7.95
C GLY A 48 2.86 -16.41 8.13
N GLY A 49 2.39 -15.77 7.06
CA GLY A 49 2.13 -14.33 7.04
C GLY A 49 3.35 -13.52 7.48
N ASP A 50 3.12 -12.46 8.26
CA ASP A 50 4.20 -11.65 8.85
C ASP A 50 4.91 -12.38 10.01
N THR A 51 4.34 -13.47 10.52
CA THR A 51 4.90 -14.23 11.66
C THR A 51 6.27 -14.84 11.34
N ALA A 52 6.48 -15.22 10.08
CA ALA A 52 7.78 -15.68 9.56
C ALA A 52 8.92 -14.68 9.85
N SER A 53 8.65 -13.39 9.69
CA SER A 53 9.64 -12.33 9.86
C SER A 53 9.86 -11.95 11.33
N TRP A 54 8.89 -12.22 12.21
CA TRP A 54 8.99 -11.85 13.64
C TRP A 54 10.08 -12.60 14.39
N TYR A 55 10.48 -13.79 13.93
CA TYR A 55 11.60 -14.50 14.52
C TYR A 55 12.90 -13.70 14.39
N GLY A 56 13.19 -13.14 13.21
CA GLY A 56 14.39 -12.30 13.01
C GLY A 56 14.39 -11.04 13.87
N VAL A 57 13.24 -10.38 13.99
CA VAL A 57 13.08 -9.20 14.86
C VAL A 57 13.31 -9.55 16.34
N ALA A 58 12.74 -10.67 16.81
CA ALA A 58 12.95 -11.15 18.18
C ALA A 58 14.39 -11.61 18.42
N HIS A 59 15.02 -12.21 17.40
CA HIS A 59 16.41 -12.65 17.45
C HIS A 59 17.36 -11.46 17.60
N HIS A 60 17.18 -10.41 16.80
CA HIS A 60 17.96 -9.17 16.94
C HIS A 60 17.82 -8.54 18.34
N MET A 61 16.62 -8.55 18.94
CA MET A 61 16.46 -8.12 20.34
C MET A 61 17.28 -8.98 21.31
N LEU A 62 17.30 -10.30 21.11
CA LEU A 62 17.99 -11.26 21.97
C LEU A 62 19.52 -11.19 21.84
N THR A 63 20.05 -11.11 20.62
CA THR A 63 21.49 -11.26 20.34
C THR A 63 22.24 -9.93 20.31
N GLU A 64 21.58 -8.84 19.88
CA GLU A 64 22.25 -7.54 19.72
C GLU A 64 21.81 -6.55 20.81
N LEU A 65 20.50 -6.37 21.00
CA LEU A 65 20.01 -5.25 21.83
C LEU A 65 20.12 -5.51 23.33
N LEU A 66 19.64 -6.66 23.82
CA LEU A 66 19.65 -6.95 25.26
C LEU A 66 21.07 -7.05 25.85
N PRO A 67 22.06 -7.69 25.19
CA PRO A 67 23.44 -7.72 25.67
C PRO A 67 24.06 -6.33 25.84
N ASP A 68 23.74 -5.40 24.93
CA ASP A 68 24.17 -4.00 24.98
C ASP A 68 23.34 -3.11 25.94
N GLY A 69 22.38 -3.68 26.67
CA GLY A 69 21.48 -2.93 27.56
C GLY A 69 20.55 -1.97 26.81
N ARG A 70 20.19 -2.30 25.55
CA ARG A 70 19.34 -1.51 24.66
C ARG A 70 17.96 -2.15 24.46
N LEU A 71 16.98 -1.31 24.15
CA LEU A 71 15.62 -1.73 23.75
C LEU A 71 15.29 -1.39 22.30
N MET A 72 16.14 -0.58 21.66
CA MET A 72 16.01 -0.06 20.31
C MET A 72 17.42 0.05 19.73
N GLY A 73 17.57 -0.19 18.42
CA GLY A 73 18.86 -0.14 17.76
C GLY A 73 18.75 -0.38 16.26
N TRP A 74 19.89 -0.39 15.58
CA TRP A 74 19.99 -0.58 14.14
C TRP A 74 20.12 -2.05 13.78
N ASP A 75 19.30 -2.50 12.84
CA ASP A 75 19.35 -3.85 12.29
C ASP A 75 19.77 -3.78 10.82
N MET A 76 20.96 -4.30 10.48
CA MET A 76 21.48 -4.33 9.11
C MET A 76 20.77 -5.34 8.20
N GLY A 77 20.02 -6.28 8.78
CA GLY A 77 19.55 -7.48 8.08
C GLY A 77 18.61 -7.23 6.90
N ASN A 78 17.82 -6.15 6.93
CA ASN A 78 16.84 -5.81 5.91
C ASN A 78 16.94 -4.33 5.49
N PHE A 79 16.40 -3.96 4.33
CA PHE A 79 16.20 -2.56 3.91
C PHE A 79 17.46 -1.68 3.90
N CYS A 80 18.65 -2.26 3.69
CA CYS A 80 19.94 -1.57 3.87
C CYS A 80 20.17 -1.03 5.29
N GLY A 81 19.49 -1.59 6.28
CA GLY A 81 19.52 -1.13 7.66
C GLY A 81 18.26 -0.35 8.05
N TYR A 82 17.73 -0.60 9.25
CA TYR A 82 16.61 0.16 9.79
C TYR A 82 16.64 0.23 11.32
N PRO A 83 16.06 1.28 11.94
CA PRO A 83 16.05 1.49 13.39
C PRO A 83 14.98 0.61 14.06
N ASN A 84 15.30 -0.66 14.27
CA ASN A 84 14.44 -1.66 14.90
C ASN A 84 13.94 -1.18 16.28
N PHE A 85 12.65 -1.44 16.56
CA PHE A 85 11.87 -0.98 17.72
C PHE A 85 11.75 0.55 17.94
N SER A 86 12.39 1.40 17.13
CA SER A 86 12.24 2.86 17.26
C SER A 86 10.85 3.32 16.82
N PHE A 87 10.26 2.66 15.82
CA PHE A 87 8.91 2.90 15.34
C PHE A 87 7.99 1.69 15.49
N TYR A 88 8.39 0.71 16.32
CA TYR A 88 7.64 -0.52 16.56
C TYR A 88 7.60 -0.89 18.05
N PHE A 89 6.77 -1.87 18.39
CA PHE A 89 6.38 -2.17 19.76
C PHE A 89 7.40 -3.03 20.52
N ILE A 90 7.57 -2.78 21.82
CA ILE A 90 8.66 -3.37 22.62
C ILE A 90 8.19 -4.51 23.56
N PRO A 91 7.17 -4.33 24.44
CA PRO A 91 6.81 -5.32 25.45
C PRO A 91 6.44 -6.70 24.89
N PRO A 92 5.70 -6.83 23.78
CA PRO A 92 5.42 -8.14 23.18
C PRO A 92 6.69 -8.93 22.81
N PHE A 93 7.73 -8.25 22.31
CA PHE A 93 9.01 -8.89 21.99
C PHE A 93 9.85 -9.15 23.23
N LEU A 94 9.82 -8.26 24.23
CA LEU A 94 10.45 -8.53 25.53
C LEU A 94 9.85 -9.76 26.23
N LEU A 95 8.55 -10.00 26.09
CA LEU A 95 7.92 -11.22 26.61
C LEU A 95 8.48 -12.50 25.96
N ALA A 96 9.03 -12.41 24.75
CA ALA A 96 9.71 -13.52 24.09
C ALA A 96 11.22 -13.55 24.41
N ALA A 97 11.91 -12.42 24.27
CA ALA A 97 13.37 -12.34 24.36
C ALA A 97 13.88 -12.44 25.81
N LEU A 98 13.20 -11.83 26.80
CA LEU A 98 13.68 -11.85 28.20
C LEU A 98 13.74 -13.25 28.81
N PRO A 99 12.71 -14.13 28.68
CA PRO A 99 12.82 -15.48 29.20
C PRO A 99 13.92 -16.30 28.51
N SER A 100 14.15 -16.07 27.21
CA SER A 100 15.27 -16.67 26.49
C SER A 100 16.62 -16.19 27.04
N TYR A 101 16.79 -14.87 27.18
CA TYR A 101 18.00 -14.25 27.69
C TYR A 101 18.33 -14.63 29.15
N LEU A 102 17.33 -14.62 30.04
CA LEU A 102 17.53 -14.83 31.48
C LEU A 102 17.60 -16.30 31.87
N PHE A 103 16.92 -17.20 31.16
CA PHE A 103 16.79 -18.61 31.54
C PHE A 103 17.32 -19.59 30.50
N GLY A 104 17.84 -19.12 29.35
CA GLY A 104 18.34 -19.98 28.28
C GLY A 104 17.27 -20.81 27.58
N LEU A 105 16.00 -20.38 27.62
CA LEU A 105 14.91 -21.06 26.93
C LEU A 105 14.96 -20.80 25.42
N PRO A 106 14.63 -21.77 24.55
CA PRO A 106 14.63 -21.54 23.10
C PRO A 106 13.72 -20.37 22.70
N LEU A 107 14.25 -19.42 21.92
CA LEU A 107 13.51 -18.24 21.46
C LEU A 107 12.27 -18.63 20.63
N SER A 108 12.37 -19.73 19.87
CA SER A 108 11.27 -20.34 19.11
C SER A 108 10.06 -20.65 20.00
N VAL A 109 10.29 -21.13 21.22
CA VAL A 109 9.25 -21.48 22.20
C VAL A 109 8.72 -20.22 22.90
N THR A 110 9.60 -19.35 23.38
CA THR A 110 9.18 -18.15 24.12
C THR A 110 8.43 -17.16 23.21
N LEU A 111 8.77 -17.08 21.93
CA LEU A 111 8.04 -16.27 20.94
C LEU A 111 6.63 -16.82 20.69
N LYS A 112 6.44 -18.14 20.58
CA LYS A 112 5.10 -18.74 20.47
C LYS A 112 4.23 -18.44 21.69
N LEU A 113 4.82 -18.52 22.88
CA LEU A 113 4.14 -18.15 24.13
C LEU A 113 3.75 -16.66 24.14
N ALA A 114 4.65 -15.77 23.71
CA ALA A 114 4.37 -14.34 23.60
C ALA A 114 3.23 -14.04 22.61
N ILE A 115 3.25 -14.69 21.42
CA ILE A 115 2.19 -14.57 20.40
C ILE A 115 0.83 -14.98 20.96
N MET A 116 0.76 -16.09 21.70
CA MET A 116 -0.50 -16.61 22.25
C MET A 116 -0.99 -15.88 23.50
N THR A 117 -0.12 -15.13 24.19
CA THR A 117 -0.45 -14.51 25.48
C THR A 117 -1.70 -13.61 25.39
N GLY A 118 -1.84 -12.80 24.34
CA GLY A 118 -3.02 -11.96 24.15
C GLY A 118 -4.33 -12.76 24.02
N ILE A 119 -4.30 -13.90 23.32
CA ILE A 119 -5.46 -14.78 23.13
C ILE A 119 -5.94 -15.37 24.46
N PHE A 120 -5.01 -15.88 25.28
CA PHE A 120 -5.34 -16.44 26.59
C PHE A 120 -5.73 -15.37 27.62
N LEU A 121 -5.13 -14.18 27.55
CA LEU A 121 -5.41 -13.09 28.49
C LEU A 121 -6.78 -12.45 28.29
N LEU A 122 -7.27 -12.29 27.05
CA LEU A 122 -8.50 -11.54 26.76
C LEU A 122 -9.73 -11.99 27.58
N PRO A 123 -10.10 -13.29 27.70
CA PRO A 123 -11.23 -13.69 28.53
C PRO A 123 -11.01 -13.38 30.02
N VAL A 124 -9.77 -13.54 30.50
CA VAL A 124 -9.39 -13.31 31.91
C VAL A 124 -9.46 -11.82 32.25
N THR A 125 -8.87 -10.97 31.42
CA THR A 125 -8.89 -9.52 31.62
C THR A 125 -10.28 -8.93 31.41
N THR A 126 -11.11 -9.52 30.55
CA THR A 126 -12.53 -9.15 30.41
C THR A 126 -13.31 -9.47 31.68
N TYR A 127 -13.15 -10.68 32.24
CA TYR A 127 -13.75 -11.06 33.52
C TYR A 127 -13.39 -10.06 34.62
N PHE A 128 -12.10 -9.85 34.84
CA PHE A 128 -11.63 -8.97 35.90
C PHE A 128 -11.94 -7.49 35.65
N GLY A 129 -11.92 -7.05 34.39
CA GLY A 129 -12.33 -5.71 33.97
C GLY A 129 -13.79 -5.43 34.34
N LEU A 130 -14.70 -6.35 34.01
CA LEU A 130 -16.12 -6.23 34.37
C LEU A 130 -16.34 -6.28 35.89
N ARG A 131 -15.62 -7.13 36.63
CA ARG A 131 -15.65 -7.10 38.11
C ARG A 131 -15.20 -5.75 38.66
N ALA A 132 -14.14 -5.15 38.08
CA ALA A 132 -13.65 -3.84 38.48
C ALA A 132 -14.67 -2.72 38.18
N MET A 133 -15.46 -2.84 37.12
CA MET A 133 -16.61 -1.97 36.83
C MET A 133 -17.84 -2.20 37.74
N ARG A 134 -17.73 -3.11 38.73
CA ARG A 134 -18.78 -3.48 39.69
C ARG A 134 -19.93 -4.30 39.12
N TYR A 135 -19.75 -4.93 37.95
CA TYR A 135 -20.69 -5.96 37.52
C TYR A 135 -20.61 -7.18 38.43
N ARG A 136 -21.77 -7.78 38.72
CA ARG A 136 -21.91 -8.97 39.57
C ARG A 136 -22.24 -10.19 38.74
N PHE A 137 -22.09 -11.37 39.34
CA PHE A 137 -22.48 -12.64 38.74
C PHE A 137 -23.92 -12.58 38.18
N PRO A 138 -24.18 -13.04 36.93
CA PRO A 138 -23.28 -13.80 36.04
C PRO A 138 -22.52 -12.97 34.98
N VAL A 139 -22.61 -11.64 35.01
CA VAL A 139 -22.12 -10.76 33.93
C VAL A 139 -20.63 -10.95 33.59
N PRO A 140 -19.69 -11.00 34.55
CA PRO A 140 -18.25 -11.05 34.24
C PRO A 140 -17.84 -12.31 33.47
N VAL A 141 -18.36 -13.47 33.85
CA VAL A 141 -18.04 -14.73 33.17
C VAL A 141 -18.75 -14.85 31.83
N MET A 142 -19.96 -14.29 31.69
CA MET A 142 -20.58 -14.13 30.37
C MET A 142 -19.75 -13.22 29.47
N GLY A 143 -19.19 -12.13 29.99
CA GLY A 143 -18.27 -11.28 29.23
C GLY A 143 -17.01 -12.03 28.77
N ALA A 144 -16.44 -12.88 29.64
CA ALA A 144 -15.32 -13.75 29.27
C ALA A 144 -15.69 -14.71 28.15
N GLY A 145 -16.84 -15.40 28.23
CA GLY A 145 -17.34 -16.26 27.15
C GLY A 145 -17.61 -15.49 25.85
N ALA A 146 -18.21 -14.31 25.94
CA ALA A 146 -18.52 -13.46 24.79
C ALA A 146 -17.25 -12.96 24.05
N SER A 147 -16.11 -12.87 24.74
CA SER A 147 -14.84 -12.52 24.10
C SER A 147 -14.40 -13.53 23.03
N PHE A 148 -14.85 -14.79 23.11
CA PHE A 148 -14.57 -15.80 22.07
C PHE A 148 -15.20 -15.45 20.73
N LEU A 149 -16.33 -14.75 20.73
CA LEU A 149 -16.97 -14.28 19.48
C LEU A 149 -16.10 -13.25 18.74
N ILE A 150 -15.12 -12.66 19.42
CA ILE A 150 -14.11 -11.79 18.80
C ILE A 150 -12.88 -12.61 18.43
N VAL A 151 -12.33 -13.39 19.36
CA VAL A 151 -11.12 -14.20 19.14
C VAL A 151 -11.27 -15.11 17.92
N PHE A 152 -12.43 -15.73 17.75
CA PHE A 152 -12.70 -16.70 16.68
C PHE A 152 -13.49 -16.11 15.50
N ASN A 153 -13.60 -14.79 15.41
CA ASN A 153 -14.27 -14.15 14.28
C ASN A 153 -13.46 -14.37 12.99
N GLU A 154 -14.01 -15.11 12.02
CA GLU A 154 -13.34 -15.37 10.75
C GLU A 154 -13.65 -14.38 9.63
N SER A 155 -14.52 -13.40 9.88
CA SER A 155 -14.94 -12.41 8.89
C SER A 155 -13.80 -11.45 8.51
N TYR A 156 -12.69 -11.46 9.25
CA TYR A 156 -11.49 -10.69 8.96
C TYR A 156 -10.21 -11.36 9.44
N THR A 157 -9.11 -11.11 8.72
CA THR A 157 -7.81 -11.76 8.95
C THR A 157 -6.66 -10.82 9.31
N MET A 158 -6.82 -9.50 9.18
CA MET A 158 -5.75 -8.50 9.41
C MET A 158 -6.28 -7.19 10.03
N PHE A 159 -7.31 -7.26 10.89
CA PHE A 159 -7.92 -6.05 11.49
C PHE A 159 -7.49 -5.84 12.94
N GLY A 160 -7.04 -6.90 13.62
CA GLY A 160 -6.60 -6.89 15.01
C GLY A 160 -7.66 -7.45 15.96
N GLY A 161 -7.22 -7.97 17.10
CA GLY A 161 -8.10 -8.40 18.19
C GLY A 161 -8.70 -9.80 18.05
N ASN A 162 -8.40 -10.53 16.97
CA ASN A 162 -8.78 -11.93 16.77
C ASN A 162 -7.58 -12.85 16.51
N ALA A 163 -7.82 -14.16 16.52
CA ALA A 163 -6.79 -15.19 16.32
C ALA A 163 -6.19 -15.14 14.91
N LEU A 164 -7.01 -14.94 13.87
CA LEU A 164 -6.49 -14.85 12.48
C LEU A 164 -5.54 -13.68 12.30
N SER A 165 -5.88 -12.51 12.84
CA SER A 165 -5.00 -11.34 12.85
C SER A 165 -3.72 -11.60 13.65
N THR A 166 -3.83 -12.28 14.78
CA THR A 166 -2.66 -12.67 15.60
C THR A 166 -1.68 -13.53 14.79
N PHE A 167 -2.18 -14.54 14.08
CA PHE A 167 -1.37 -15.44 13.24
C PHE A 167 -0.98 -14.83 11.89
N ALA A 168 -1.67 -13.78 11.42
CA ALA A 168 -1.21 -12.97 10.31
C ALA A 168 0.02 -12.12 10.70
N GLY A 169 0.21 -11.84 12.00
CA GLY A 169 1.35 -11.09 12.52
C GLY A 169 1.02 -10.06 13.60
N GLU A 170 -0.24 -9.86 13.95
CA GLU A 170 -0.67 -8.74 14.79
C GLU A 170 -0.76 -9.09 16.28
N PHE A 171 0.15 -9.93 16.76
CA PHE A 171 0.16 -10.39 18.14
C PHE A 171 0.41 -9.24 19.14
N CYS A 172 1.18 -8.23 18.75
CA CYS A 172 1.36 -6.99 19.52
C CYS A 172 0.03 -6.27 19.77
N TYR A 173 -0.81 -6.16 18.73
CA TYR A 173 -2.17 -5.61 18.85
C TYR A 173 -2.99 -6.46 19.81
N MET A 174 -2.97 -7.79 19.63
CA MET A 174 -3.76 -8.71 20.45
C MET A 174 -3.40 -8.63 21.93
N LEU A 175 -2.12 -8.51 22.27
CA LEU A 175 -1.68 -8.31 23.66
C LEU A 175 -2.20 -6.98 24.22
N ALA A 176 -2.00 -5.88 23.51
CA ALA A 176 -2.51 -4.58 23.95
C ALA A 176 -4.04 -4.57 24.10
N PHE A 177 -4.74 -5.22 23.16
CA PHE A 177 -6.19 -5.39 23.16
C PHE A 177 -6.68 -6.23 24.34
N ALA A 178 -5.94 -7.29 24.71
CA ALA A 178 -6.22 -8.07 25.91
C ALA A 178 -6.02 -7.28 27.20
N LEU A 179 -5.12 -6.30 27.25
CA LEU A 179 -4.95 -5.44 28.43
C LEU A 179 -6.04 -4.37 28.57
N LEU A 180 -6.65 -3.95 27.45
CA LEU A 180 -7.65 -2.89 27.40
C LEU A 180 -8.86 -3.11 28.34
N PRO A 181 -9.53 -4.28 28.41
CA PRO A 181 -10.68 -4.50 29.31
C PRO A 181 -10.33 -4.31 30.78
N TRP A 182 -9.17 -4.81 31.20
CA TRP A 182 -8.68 -4.66 32.58
C TRP A 182 -8.35 -3.20 32.89
N PHE A 183 -7.72 -2.50 31.95
CA PHE A 183 -7.50 -1.06 32.05
C PHE A 183 -8.81 -0.30 32.18
N MET A 184 -9.79 -0.59 31.31
CA MET A 184 -11.09 0.07 31.33
C MET A 184 -11.77 -0.06 32.70
N GLY A 185 -11.79 -1.27 33.25
CA GLY A 185 -12.43 -1.54 34.54
C GLY A 185 -11.67 -1.00 35.74
N SER A 186 -10.34 -1.10 35.75
CA SER A 186 -9.50 -0.59 36.82
C SER A 186 -9.51 0.93 36.89
N VAL A 187 -9.49 1.63 35.75
CA VAL A 187 -9.65 3.09 35.68
C VAL A 187 -11.06 3.51 36.11
N TYR A 188 -12.10 2.79 35.66
CA TYR A 188 -13.48 3.06 36.08
C TYR A 188 -13.62 2.99 37.62
N ARG A 189 -13.07 1.96 38.25
CA ARG A 189 -13.07 1.83 39.73
C ARG A 189 -12.25 2.92 40.40
N GLY A 190 -11.06 3.19 39.89
CA GLY A 190 -10.16 4.19 40.45
C GLY A 190 -10.71 5.61 40.34
N SER A 191 -11.49 5.92 39.31
CA SER A 191 -12.14 7.23 39.16
C SER A 191 -13.20 7.54 40.25
N ASP A 192 -13.77 6.51 40.90
CA ASP A 192 -14.67 6.72 42.06
C ASP A 192 -13.90 6.89 43.37
N THR A 193 -12.73 6.25 43.48
CA THR A 193 -11.98 6.14 44.74
C THR A 193 -10.75 7.05 44.79
N GLU A 194 -10.38 7.65 43.65
CA GLU A 194 -9.13 8.36 43.37
C GLU A 194 -7.86 7.55 43.70
N LYS A 195 -7.98 6.22 43.79
CA LYS A 195 -6.90 5.27 44.11
C LYS A 195 -6.47 4.49 42.88
N GLY A 196 -5.22 4.02 42.88
CA GLY A 196 -4.68 3.16 41.82
C GLY A 196 -4.18 3.88 40.57
N ALA A 197 -3.97 5.21 40.63
CA ALA A 197 -3.49 6.00 39.49
C ALA A 197 -2.14 5.50 38.94
N VAL A 198 -1.22 5.08 39.83
CA VAL A 198 0.09 4.53 39.44
C VAL A 198 -0.07 3.26 38.62
N LYS A 199 -0.78 2.26 39.16
CA LYS A 199 -1.08 1.01 38.45
C LYS A 199 -1.71 1.27 37.07
N ASN A 200 -2.67 2.19 37.02
CA ASN A 200 -3.40 2.47 35.78
C ASN A 200 -2.57 3.29 34.79
N GLY A 201 -1.70 4.18 35.26
CA GLY A 201 -0.71 4.87 34.42
C GLY A 201 0.30 3.90 33.82
N ILE A 202 0.85 2.98 34.62
CA ILE A 202 1.73 1.91 34.11
C ILE A 202 0.99 1.05 33.08
N LEU A 203 -0.25 0.66 33.35
CA LEU A 203 -1.04 -0.14 32.42
C LEU A 203 -1.34 0.62 31.11
N LEU A 204 -1.60 1.93 31.17
CA LEU A 204 -1.73 2.78 29.99
C LEU A 204 -0.41 2.82 29.19
N GLY A 205 0.72 2.98 29.89
CA GLY A 205 2.05 2.94 29.31
C GLY A 205 2.36 1.60 28.62
N LEU A 206 2.03 0.48 29.26
CA LEU A 206 2.20 -0.86 28.70
C LEU A 206 1.33 -1.08 27.46
N ILE A 207 0.09 -0.61 27.46
CA ILE A 207 -0.77 -0.64 26.26
C ILE A 207 -0.13 0.18 25.13
N GLY A 208 0.39 1.37 25.43
CA GLY A 208 1.09 2.24 24.47
C GLY A 208 2.33 1.62 23.87
N LEU A 209 3.23 1.09 24.70
CA LEU A 209 4.44 0.42 24.26
C LEU A 209 4.14 -0.89 23.50
N SER A 210 3.01 -1.54 23.79
CA SER A 210 2.61 -2.79 23.12
C SER A 210 1.92 -2.55 21.78
N HIS A 211 1.07 -1.53 21.67
CA HIS A 211 0.44 -1.18 20.40
C HIS A 211 -0.23 0.21 20.41
N LEU A 212 0.28 1.13 19.58
CA LEU A 212 -0.21 2.52 19.51
C LEU A 212 -1.70 2.62 19.13
N PHE A 213 -2.20 1.77 18.22
CA PHE A 213 -3.61 1.83 17.81
C PHE A 213 -4.59 1.33 18.88
N VAL A 214 -4.15 0.61 19.92
CA VAL A 214 -5.00 0.25 21.08
C VAL A 214 -4.87 1.29 22.20
N PHE A 215 -3.71 1.95 22.29
CA PHE A 215 -3.50 3.07 23.19
C PHE A 215 -4.45 4.24 22.94
N ILE A 216 -4.77 4.55 21.69
CA ILE A 216 -5.75 5.60 21.35
C ILE A 216 -7.12 5.31 21.98
N PRO A 217 -7.77 4.14 21.78
CA PRO A 217 -8.97 3.73 22.52
C PRO A 217 -8.83 3.78 24.04
N ALA A 218 -7.66 3.43 24.61
CA ALA A 218 -7.41 3.53 26.05
C ALA A 218 -7.42 5.00 26.52
N VAL A 219 -6.80 5.91 25.78
CA VAL A 219 -6.84 7.36 26.05
C VAL A 219 -8.25 7.91 25.88
N LEU A 220 -8.98 7.51 24.82
CA LEU A 220 -10.37 7.87 24.61
C LEU A 220 -11.24 7.43 25.79
N TRP A 221 -11.02 6.23 26.33
CA TRP A 221 -11.72 5.76 27.53
C TRP A 221 -11.50 6.69 28.74
N VAL A 222 -10.26 7.15 28.96
CA VAL A 222 -9.92 8.10 30.02
C VAL A 222 -10.59 9.46 29.79
N ILE A 223 -10.60 9.96 28.55
CA ILE A 223 -11.28 11.22 28.17
C ILE A 223 -12.79 11.10 28.38
N CYS A 224 -13.41 10.01 27.94
CA CYS A 224 -14.84 9.76 28.15
C CYS A 224 -15.18 9.66 29.65
N LEU A 225 -14.30 9.05 30.46
CA LEU A 225 -14.43 9.01 31.91
C LEU A 225 -14.32 10.40 32.54
N TYR A 226 -13.43 11.27 32.06
CA TYR A 226 -13.36 12.66 32.50
C TYR A 226 -14.70 13.37 32.24
N PHE A 227 -15.23 13.28 31.02
CA PHE A 227 -16.54 13.86 30.71
C PHE A 227 -17.68 13.24 31.49
N ALA A 228 -17.55 11.98 31.93
CA ALA A 228 -18.54 11.22 32.67
C ALA A 228 -18.41 11.27 34.21
N LYS A 229 -17.33 11.82 34.77
CA LYS A 229 -17.14 11.92 36.24
C LYS A 229 -16.50 13.22 36.73
N GLY A 230 -15.80 13.96 35.88
CA GLY A 230 -15.19 15.26 36.20
C GLY A 230 -13.87 15.22 36.97
N LYS A 231 -13.36 14.04 37.31
CA LYS A 231 -12.24 13.85 38.25
C LYS A 231 -10.88 14.03 37.59
N ILE A 232 -10.46 15.29 37.41
CA ILE A 232 -9.28 15.63 36.60
C ILE A 232 -7.97 15.25 37.29
N ARG A 233 -7.84 15.40 38.62
CA ARG A 233 -6.61 15.08 39.36
C ARG A 233 -6.16 13.62 39.17
N TYR A 234 -7.10 12.69 39.29
CA TYR A 234 -6.84 11.27 39.11
C TYR A 234 -6.43 10.93 37.67
N ILE A 235 -7.10 11.55 36.70
CA ILE A 235 -6.86 11.35 35.26
C ILE A 235 -5.51 11.92 34.84
N TRP A 236 -5.15 13.12 35.32
CA TRP A 236 -3.83 13.71 35.10
C TRP A 236 -2.70 12.82 35.60
N LYS A 237 -2.85 12.21 36.78
CA LYS A 237 -1.85 11.26 37.30
C LYS A 237 -1.67 10.05 36.40
N ILE A 238 -2.76 9.48 35.88
CA ILE A 238 -2.68 8.35 34.93
C ILE A 238 -1.94 8.79 33.66
N ALA A 239 -2.30 9.94 33.10
CA ALA A 239 -1.71 10.45 31.87
C ALA A 239 -0.20 10.71 32.02
N TRP A 240 0.22 11.39 33.09
CA TRP A 240 1.64 11.67 33.36
C TRP A 240 2.46 10.42 33.60
N ILE A 241 1.93 9.45 34.35
CA ILE A 241 2.64 8.18 34.58
C ILE A 241 2.72 7.37 33.29
N GLY A 242 1.64 7.29 32.52
CA GLY A 242 1.64 6.63 31.21
C GLY A 242 2.63 7.27 30.24
N PHE A 243 2.62 8.59 30.13
CA PHE A 243 3.60 9.35 29.34
C PHE A 243 5.03 9.10 29.85
N GLY A 244 5.26 9.20 31.15
CA GLY A 244 6.56 9.00 31.76
C GLY A 244 7.14 7.61 31.46
N VAL A 245 6.35 6.56 31.61
CA VAL A 245 6.74 5.18 31.26
C VAL A 245 7.09 5.03 29.77
N MET A 246 6.46 5.80 28.90
CA MET A 246 6.64 5.74 27.44
C MET A 246 7.64 6.76 26.88
N ALA A 247 8.10 7.73 27.67
CA ALA A 247 8.78 8.93 27.17
C ALA A 247 10.02 8.59 26.33
N PHE A 248 10.79 7.57 26.72
CA PHE A 248 11.95 7.07 25.98
C PHE A 248 11.64 6.61 24.54
N TRP A 249 10.39 6.23 24.26
CA TRP A 249 9.94 5.68 22.99
C TRP A 249 9.06 6.67 22.21
N ILE A 250 8.10 7.32 22.88
CA ILE A 250 7.15 8.22 22.20
C ILE A 250 7.80 9.53 21.74
N LEU A 251 8.80 10.06 22.47
CA LEU A 251 9.45 11.31 22.07
C LEU A 251 10.31 11.15 20.81
N PRO A 252 11.18 10.13 20.68
CA PRO A 252 11.88 9.86 19.42
C PRO A 252 10.93 9.63 18.25
N ILE A 253 9.82 8.90 18.44
CA ILE A 253 8.81 8.71 17.40
C ILE A 253 8.24 10.04 16.92
N LEU A 254 7.85 10.93 17.84
CA LEU A 254 7.30 12.23 17.48
C LEU A 254 8.32 13.12 16.76
N ALA A 255 9.60 13.03 17.14
CA ALA A 255 10.66 13.82 16.54
C ALA A 255 11.13 13.31 15.17
N TYR A 256 11.14 11.99 14.95
CA TYR A 256 11.79 11.35 13.81
C TYR A 256 10.84 10.57 12.89
N ARG A 257 9.52 10.67 13.08
CA ARG A 257 8.56 10.01 12.19
C ARG A 257 8.72 10.47 10.73
N TYR A 258 8.72 11.78 10.47
CA TYR A 258 8.89 12.31 9.12
C TYR A 258 10.30 12.94 9.00
N PRO A 259 11.06 12.67 7.93
CA PRO A 259 10.74 11.86 6.74
C PRO A 259 11.20 10.38 6.83
N TYR A 260 11.69 9.90 7.97
CA TYR A 260 12.37 8.60 8.08
C TYR A 260 11.48 7.37 8.15
N THR A 261 10.15 7.53 8.08
CA THR A 261 9.18 6.43 8.06
C THR A 261 8.36 6.44 6.79
N SER A 262 7.99 5.26 6.30
CA SER A 262 7.07 5.13 5.18
C SER A 262 5.62 5.05 5.68
N PRO A 263 4.70 5.90 5.21
CA PRO A 263 3.30 5.83 5.62
C PRO A 263 2.64 4.49 5.23
N VAL A 264 2.09 3.78 6.22
CA VAL A 264 1.33 2.53 6.01
C VAL A 264 -0.16 2.87 6.03
N TYR A 265 -0.66 3.37 4.91
CA TYR A 265 -2.03 3.82 4.77
C TYR A 265 -2.92 2.74 4.14
N ILE A 266 -3.48 1.86 4.98
CA ILE A 266 -4.40 0.80 4.55
C ILE A 266 -5.84 1.24 4.78
N ILE A 267 -6.61 1.28 3.69
CA ILE A 267 -7.99 1.73 3.69
C ILE A 267 -8.89 0.54 3.46
N TRP A 268 -9.84 0.32 4.36
CA TRP A 268 -10.86 -0.69 4.12
C TRP A 268 -11.85 -0.25 3.03
N ARG A 269 -11.63 -0.79 1.82
CA ARG A 269 -12.29 -0.35 0.57
C ARG A 269 -13.81 -0.48 0.59
N ASP A 270 -14.38 -1.49 1.27
CA ASP A 270 -15.83 -1.71 1.28
C ASP A 270 -16.59 -0.56 1.95
N PHE A 271 -16.04 -0.03 3.05
CA PHE A 271 -16.61 1.11 3.79
C PHE A 271 -16.37 2.48 3.12
N MET A 272 -15.87 2.50 1.89
CA MET A 272 -15.93 3.69 1.04
C MET A 272 -17.32 3.92 0.46
N ASN A 273 -18.16 2.87 0.42
CA ASN A 273 -19.51 2.93 -0.11
C ASN A 273 -20.53 3.19 1.00
N LEU A 274 -21.43 4.14 0.77
CA LEU A 274 -22.44 4.55 1.74
C LEU A 274 -23.32 3.39 2.25
N ARG A 275 -23.58 2.36 1.44
CA ARG A 275 -24.34 1.17 1.86
C ARG A 275 -23.63 0.37 2.94
N TYR A 276 -22.33 0.16 2.80
CA TYR A 276 -21.53 -0.55 3.79
C TYR A 276 -21.39 0.28 5.07
N THR A 277 -21.12 1.58 4.93
CA THR A 277 -21.07 2.51 6.08
C THR A 277 -22.38 2.53 6.85
N LEU A 278 -23.52 2.64 6.14
CA LEU A 278 -24.85 2.62 6.76
C LEU A 278 -25.21 1.24 7.31
N THR A 279 -24.71 0.14 6.73
CA THR A 279 -24.87 -1.20 7.32
C THR A 279 -24.14 -1.31 8.65
N GLY A 280 -22.89 -0.84 8.72
CA GLY A 280 -22.12 -0.80 9.96
C GLY A 280 -22.78 0.09 11.02
N LEU A 281 -23.24 1.29 10.64
CA LEU A 281 -23.99 2.17 11.53
C LEU A 281 -25.33 1.56 11.96
N GLY A 282 -26.02 0.87 11.05
CA GLY A 282 -27.27 0.15 11.33
C GLY A 282 -27.07 -0.96 12.35
N ALA A 283 -25.98 -1.73 12.23
CA ALA A 283 -25.59 -2.74 13.21
C ALA A 283 -25.27 -2.11 14.58
N ILE A 284 -24.53 -0.99 14.60
CA ILE A 284 -24.27 -0.22 15.82
C ILE A 284 -25.58 0.22 16.47
N PHE A 285 -26.46 0.90 15.73
CA PHE A 285 -27.75 1.39 16.24
C PHE A 285 -28.62 0.25 16.75
N LEU A 286 -28.69 -0.86 16.02
CA LEU A 286 -29.47 -2.02 16.42
C LEU A 286 -28.96 -2.60 17.75
N MET A 287 -27.64 -2.77 17.89
CA MET A 287 -27.01 -3.33 19.09
C MET A 287 -27.13 -2.42 20.31
N ILE A 288 -27.00 -1.09 20.14
CA ILE A 288 -27.11 -0.14 21.26
C ILE A 288 -28.54 0.27 21.58
N GLY A 289 -29.51 0.04 20.69
CA GLY A 289 -30.92 0.42 20.82
C GLY A 289 -31.56 0.03 22.17
N PRO A 290 -31.40 -1.22 22.66
CA PRO A 290 -31.90 -1.62 23.98
C PRO A 290 -31.26 -0.81 25.12
N SER A 291 -29.95 -0.55 25.04
CA SER A 291 -29.20 0.22 26.05
C SER A 291 -29.58 1.70 26.04
N VAL A 292 -29.83 2.29 24.86
CA VAL A 292 -30.35 3.66 24.70
C VAL A 292 -31.73 3.76 25.34
N ALA A 293 -32.64 2.84 25.02
CA ALA A 293 -33.99 2.81 25.59
C ALA A 293 -33.98 2.71 27.12
N LEU A 294 -33.18 1.79 27.67
CA LEU A 294 -33.02 1.64 29.12
C LEU A 294 -32.42 2.90 29.76
N SER A 295 -31.44 3.54 29.11
CA SER A 295 -30.82 4.77 29.61
C SER A 295 -31.79 5.96 29.63
N CYS A 296 -32.71 6.05 28.65
CA CYS A 296 -33.78 7.03 28.62
C CYS A 296 -34.85 6.78 29.70
N LEU A 297 -35.06 5.53 30.11
CA LEU A 297 -36.02 5.15 31.15
C LEU A 297 -35.49 5.34 32.58
N ARG A 298 -34.17 5.20 32.80
CA ARG A 298 -33.55 5.35 34.13
C ARG A 298 -33.56 6.80 34.61
N LYS A 299 -34.12 7.05 35.79
CA LYS A 299 -34.08 8.38 36.43
C LYS A 299 -32.63 8.73 36.83
N GLY A 300 -32.10 9.83 36.31
CA GLY A 300 -30.85 10.46 36.75
C GLY A 300 -29.60 10.15 35.93
N VAL A 301 -29.67 9.29 34.90
CA VAL A 301 -28.50 8.92 34.07
C VAL A 301 -28.07 10.07 33.15
N LEU A 302 -29.01 10.77 32.51
CA LEU A 302 -28.72 11.91 31.62
C LEU A 302 -28.49 13.25 32.33
N LYS A 303 -28.77 13.35 33.64
CA LYS A 303 -28.48 14.55 34.46
C LYS A 303 -26.97 14.84 34.53
N PHE A 304 -26.15 13.83 34.24
CA PHE A 304 -24.69 13.92 34.28
C PHE A 304 -24.11 14.78 33.14
N TYR A 305 -24.76 14.82 31.97
CA TYR A 305 -24.26 15.49 30.77
C TYR A 305 -24.96 16.82 30.45
N PHE A 306 -26.20 17.01 30.91
CA PHE A 306 -27.02 18.19 30.61
C PHE A 306 -27.78 18.70 31.84
N SER A 307 -27.84 20.02 32.02
CA SER A 307 -28.38 20.70 33.21
C SER A 307 -29.90 20.53 33.43
N LYS A 308 -30.66 20.06 32.43
CA LYS A 308 -32.11 19.80 32.53
C LYS A 308 -32.46 18.36 32.11
N GLN A 309 -32.74 17.51 33.10
CA GLN A 309 -32.86 16.04 33.00
C GLN A 309 -33.93 15.51 32.03
N LEU A 310 -35.14 16.09 31.99
CA LEU A 310 -36.23 15.54 31.15
C LEU A 310 -36.05 15.86 29.66
N LYS A 311 -35.64 17.10 29.31
CA LYS A 311 -35.54 17.53 27.90
C LYS A 311 -34.44 16.77 27.13
N SER A 312 -33.31 16.47 27.78
CA SER A 312 -32.18 15.80 27.10
C SER A 312 -32.43 14.33 26.74
N SER A 313 -33.16 13.59 27.58
CA SER A 313 -33.51 12.18 27.29
C SER A 313 -34.47 12.04 26.11
N HIS A 314 -35.42 12.97 26.00
CA HIS A 314 -36.37 13.04 24.89
C HIS A 314 -35.66 13.35 23.57
N ILE A 315 -34.76 14.34 23.57
CA ILE A 315 -33.98 14.73 22.39
C ILE A 315 -33.09 13.57 21.92
N LEU A 316 -32.38 12.89 22.84
CA LEU A 316 -31.55 11.73 22.50
C LEU A 316 -32.35 10.66 21.76
N MET A 317 -33.52 10.29 22.30
CA MET A 317 -34.37 9.26 21.70
C MET A 317 -34.93 9.69 20.33
N VAL A 318 -35.32 10.96 20.17
CA VAL A 318 -35.81 11.50 18.90
C VAL A 318 -34.72 11.47 17.82
N LEU A 319 -33.50 11.95 18.13
CA LEU A 319 -32.38 11.92 17.20
C LEU A 319 -31.99 10.49 16.84
N PHE A 320 -31.89 9.60 17.84
CA PHE A 320 -31.53 8.21 17.65
C PHE A 320 -32.52 7.49 16.71
N THR A 321 -33.82 7.63 16.98
CA THR A 321 -34.86 6.99 16.17
C THR A 321 -34.92 7.54 14.75
N GLY A 322 -34.72 8.85 14.55
CA GLY A 322 -34.60 9.45 13.23
C GLY A 322 -33.41 8.89 12.44
N MET A 323 -32.21 8.90 13.02
CA MET A 323 -31.00 8.37 12.38
C MET A 323 -31.09 6.88 12.08
N PHE A 324 -31.67 6.09 12.99
CA PHE A 324 -31.87 4.66 12.78
C PHE A 324 -32.92 4.39 11.68
N ALA A 325 -34.01 5.17 11.64
CA ALA A 325 -35.01 5.08 10.58
C ALA A 325 -34.42 5.45 9.20
N PHE A 326 -33.62 6.52 9.11
CA PHE A 326 -32.91 6.87 7.89
C PHE A 326 -32.07 5.68 7.38
N THR A 327 -31.29 5.09 8.29
CA THR A 327 -30.38 3.98 7.98
C THR A 327 -31.15 2.77 7.48
N LEU A 328 -32.21 2.36 8.19
CA LEU A 328 -33.01 1.20 7.83
C LEU A 328 -33.75 1.39 6.50
N VAL A 329 -34.38 2.55 6.30
CA VAL A 329 -35.11 2.84 5.06
C VAL A 329 -34.17 2.94 3.87
N TYR A 330 -32.98 3.53 4.06
CA TYR A 330 -31.95 3.58 3.04
C TYR A 330 -31.54 2.17 2.62
N LEU A 331 -31.17 1.31 3.57
CA LEU A 331 -30.74 -0.05 3.28
C LEU A 331 -31.85 -0.89 2.67
N LEU A 332 -33.09 -0.76 3.15
CA LEU A 332 -34.25 -1.44 2.59
C LEU A 332 -34.53 -0.99 1.15
N SER A 333 -34.50 0.31 0.88
CA SER A 333 -34.68 0.85 -0.47
C SER A 333 -33.56 0.38 -1.41
N GLN A 334 -32.30 0.35 -0.95
CA GLN A 334 -31.19 -0.20 -1.72
C GLN A 334 -31.37 -1.70 -2.00
N TYR A 335 -31.83 -2.47 -1.01
CA TYR A 335 -32.13 -3.89 -1.20
C TYR A 335 -33.27 -4.11 -2.21
N LEU A 336 -34.33 -3.30 -2.15
CA LEU A 336 -35.43 -3.37 -3.11
C LEU A 336 -34.97 -3.06 -4.55
N ILE A 337 -34.03 -2.12 -4.71
CA ILE A 337 -33.47 -1.71 -6.01
C ILE A 337 -32.45 -2.71 -6.56
N LEU A 338 -31.61 -3.28 -5.69
CA LEU A 338 -30.43 -4.06 -6.11
C LEU A 338 -30.59 -5.57 -5.91
N GLY A 339 -31.55 -6.03 -5.11
CA GLY A 339 -31.73 -7.43 -4.78
C GLY A 339 -30.45 -8.05 -4.20
N LYS A 340 -29.99 -9.15 -4.80
CA LYS A 340 -28.78 -9.85 -4.35
C LYS A 340 -27.49 -9.07 -4.64
N ASP A 341 -27.53 -8.10 -5.57
CA ASP A 341 -26.40 -7.22 -5.90
C ASP A 341 -26.26 -6.04 -4.91
N LEU A 342 -26.96 -6.06 -3.77
CA LEU A 342 -26.80 -5.08 -2.69
C LEU A 342 -25.34 -4.94 -2.24
N TRP A 343 -24.57 -6.03 -2.31
CA TRP A 343 -23.20 -6.10 -1.81
C TRP A 343 -22.13 -6.01 -2.92
N HIS A 344 -22.46 -5.57 -4.15
CA HIS A 344 -21.42 -5.37 -5.17
C HIS A 344 -20.37 -4.33 -4.72
N THR A 345 -19.10 -4.56 -5.05
CA THR A 345 -17.95 -3.71 -4.70
C THR A 345 -17.04 -3.45 -5.91
N GLY A 346 -16.12 -2.49 -5.75
CA GLY A 346 -15.17 -2.11 -6.80
C GLY A 346 -15.85 -1.47 -8.01
N VAL A 347 -15.32 -1.78 -9.19
CA VAL A 347 -15.74 -1.23 -10.49
C VAL A 347 -17.03 -1.85 -11.01
N THR A 348 -17.43 -3.01 -10.47
CA THR A 348 -18.60 -3.76 -10.95
C THR A 348 -19.89 -2.95 -10.87
N VAL A 349 -20.66 -2.94 -11.97
CA VAL A 349 -21.93 -2.23 -12.02
C VAL A 349 -23.09 -3.21 -11.77
N PRO A 350 -23.95 -2.94 -10.77
CA PRO A 350 -25.01 -3.86 -10.37
C PRO A 350 -25.98 -4.18 -11.51
N ASN A 351 -26.46 -5.42 -11.51
CA ASN A 351 -27.48 -5.86 -12.44
C ASN A 351 -28.88 -5.61 -11.86
N LEU A 352 -29.49 -4.50 -12.28
CA LEU A 352 -30.85 -4.11 -11.89
C LEU A 352 -31.94 -5.11 -12.33
N SER A 353 -31.64 -6.11 -13.16
CA SER A 353 -32.61 -7.18 -13.45
C SER A 353 -32.92 -8.04 -12.22
N GLN A 354 -32.05 -8.03 -11.21
CA GLN A 354 -32.26 -8.72 -9.94
C GLN A 354 -33.10 -7.90 -8.94
N SER A 355 -33.53 -6.70 -9.33
CA SER A 355 -34.38 -5.84 -8.52
C SER A 355 -35.71 -6.49 -8.20
N LEU A 356 -36.15 -6.37 -6.94
CA LEU A 356 -37.49 -6.77 -6.50
C LEU A 356 -38.59 -5.85 -7.05
N LEU A 357 -38.22 -4.65 -7.51
CA LEU A 357 -39.12 -3.65 -8.10
C LEU A 357 -39.19 -3.74 -9.64
N GLY A 358 -38.36 -4.58 -10.25
CA GLY A 358 -38.16 -4.61 -11.71
C GLY A 358 -37.21 -3.52 -12.21
N LYS A 359 -36.57 -3.77 -13.37
CA LYS A 359 -35.47 -2.93 -13.93
C LYS A 359 -35.86 -1.45 -14.10
N SER A 360 -37.04 -1.18 -14.65
CA SER A 360 -37.50 0.18 -14.98
C SER A 360 -37.74 1.03 -13.73
N LEU A 361 -38.52 0.51 -12.78
CA LEU A 361 -38.83 1.21 -11.54
C LEU A 361 -37.58 1.39 -10.66
N ALA A 362 -36.69 0.39 -10.63
CA ALA A 362 -35.43 0.46 -9.90
C ALA A 362 -34.52 1.61 -10.40
N ALA A 363 -34.44 1.79 -11.72
CA ALA A 363 -33.65 2.87 -12.32
C ALA A 363 -34.20 4.26 -11.94
N GLN A 364 -35.52 4.42 -11.90
CA GLN A 364 -36.17 5.68 -11.48
C GLN A 364 -36.00 5.93 -9.97
N MET A 365 -36.18 4.89 -9.15
CA MET A 365 -36.12 5.01 -7.68
C MET A 365 -34.70 5.30 -7.15
N LYS A 366 -33.64 4.99 -7.90
CA LYS A 366 -32.25 5.19 -7.47
C LYS A 366 -31.96 6.62 -6.98
N ASN A 367 -32.51 7.64 -7.65
CA ASN A 367 -32.30 9.04 -7.27
C ASN A 367 -33.17 9.49 -6.08
N TRP A 368 -34.21 8.72 -5.75
CA TRP A 368 -35.15 9.05 -4.67
C TRP A 368 -34.82 8.36 -3.34
N VAL A 369 -33.85 7.44 -3.30
CA VAL A 369 -33.49 6.70 -2.08
C VAL A 369 -33.16 7.63 -0.91
N ILE A 370 -32.31 8.64 -1.13
CA ILE A 370 -31.93 9.58 -0.07
C ILE A 370 -33.13 10.46 0.36
N PRO A 371 -33.87 11.13 -0.55
CA PRO A 371 -35.08 11.87 -0.20
C PRO A 371 -36.12 11.05 0.57
N ILE A 372 -36.41 9.83 0.12
CA ILE A 372 -37.36 8.92 0.80
C ILE A 372 -36.86 8.60 2.21
N SER A 373 -35.58 8.25 2.35
CA SER A 373 -34.97 7.95 3.64
C SER A 373 -35.03 9.14 4.60
N LEU A 374 -34.80 10.36 4.10
CA LEU A 374 -34.93 11.60 4.88
C LEU A 374 -36.37 11.86 5.31
N PHE A 375 -37.34 11.68 4.40
CA PHE A 375 -38.76 11.85 4.70
C PHE A 375 -39.21 10.92 5.83
N PHE A 376 -38.90 9.62 5.72
CA PHE A 376 -39.25 8.64 6.77
C PHE A 376 -38.49 8.90 8.07
N SER A 377 -37.23 9.35 8.01
CA SER A 377 -36.47 9.80 9.18
C SER A 377 -37.16 10.94 9.93
N LEU A 378 -37.57 11.99 9.22
CA LEU A 378 -38.28 13.14 9.79
C LEU A 378 -39.65 12.74 10.33
N MET A 379 -40.38 11.86 9.63
CA MET A 379 -41.66 11.33 10.09
C MET A 379 -41.51 10.54 11.40
N MET A 380 -40.50 9.66 11.48
CA MET A 380 -40.21 8.90 12.70
C MET A 380 -39.73 9.79 13.85
N ALA A 381 -38.91 10.81 13.57
CA ALA A 381 -38.49 11.79 14.56
C ALA A 381 -39.69 12.61 15.08
N ALA A 382 -40.61 13.02 14.21
CA ALA A 382 -41.85 13.72 14.59
C ALA A 382 -42.78 12.83 15.42
N ALA A 383 -42.91 11.55 15.05
CA ALA A 383 -43.65 10.57 15.85
C ALA A 383 -43.02 10.39 17.24
N ALA A 384 -41.70 10.21 17.31
CA ALA A 384 -40.97 10.13 18.58
C ALA A 384 -41.18 11.40 19.43
N LEU A 385 -41.12 12.59 18.81
CA LEU A 385 -41.40 13.87 19.47
C LEU A 385 -42.83 13.92 20.03
N TRP A 386 -43.82 13.38 19.31
CA TRP A 386 -45.19 13.30 19.81
C TRP A 386 -45.32 12.41 21.06
N PHE A 387 -44.62 11.26 21.11
CA PHE A 387 -44.60 10.40 22.30
C PHE A 387 -43.98 11.11 23.52
N THR A 388 -43.07 12.06 23.32
CA THR A 388 -42.46 12.85 24.42
C THR A 388 -43.41 13.83 25.09
N LYS A 389 -44.58 14.13 24.50
CA LYS A 389 -45.58 15.04 25.09
C LYS A 389 -46.20 14.53 26.40
N LYS A 390 -46.22 13.21 26.63
CA LYS A 390 -46.68 12.58 27.88
C LYS A 390 -45.68 11.52 28.34
N ASN A 391 -45.24 11.59 29.59
CA ASN A 391 -44.25 10.63 30.14
C ASN A 391 -44.70 9.17 30.02
N SER A 392 -45.99 8.87 30.23
CA SER A 392 -46.51 7.50 30.09
C SER A 392 -46.47 6.98 28.66
N ARG A 393 -46.61 7.86 27.66
CA ARG A 393 -46.49 7.52 26.24
C ARG A 393 -45.02 7.32 25.85
N PHE A 394 -44.13 8.19 26.33
CA PHE A 394 -42.69 8.08 26.12
C PHE A 394 -42.11 6.79 26.72
N GLU A 395 -42.56 6.42 27.93
CA GLU A 395 -42.12 5.19 28.58
C GLU A 395 -42.54 3.95 27.78
N LYS A 396 -43.81 3.88 27.33
CA LYS A 396 -44.30 2.80 26.46
C LYS A 396 -43.51 2.71 25.16
N PHE A 397 -43.22 3.86 24.55
CA PHE A 397 -42.43 3.94 23.33
C PHE A 397 -41.00 3.41 23.53
N CYS A 398 -40.29 3.84 24.57
CA CYS A 398 -38.93 3.36 24.86
C CYS A 398 -38.91 1.86 25.14
N LYS A 399 -39.87 1.34 25.94
CA LYS A 399 -39.99 -0.09 26.23
C LYS A 399 -40.22 -0.90 24.95
N ALA A 400 -41.15 -0.46 24.10
CA ALA A 400 -41.45 -1.13 22.83
C ALA A 400 -40.26 -1.11 21.86
N PHE A 401 -39.61 0.04 21.71
CA PHE A 401 -38.45 0.21 20.83
C PHE A 401 -37.26 -0.65 21.28
N GLY A 402 -36.91 -0.60 22.57
CA GLY A 402 -35.82 -1.39 23.13
C GLY A 402 -36.10 -2.89 23.02
N PHE A 403 -37.34 -3.32 23.26
CA PHE A 403 -37.77 -4.70 23.06
C PHE A 403 -37.63 -5.13 21.61
N LEU A 404 -38.09 -4.33 20.64
CA LEU A 404 -37.99 -4.66 19.22
C LEU A 404 -36.53 -4.80 18.78
N CYS A 405 -35.65 -3.88 19.19
CA CYS A 405 -34.22 -3.97 18.88
C CYS A 405 -33.60 -5.24 19.50
N PHE A 406 -33.90 -5.51 20.79
CA PHE A 406 -33.39 -6.69 21.49
C PHE A 406 -33.84 -7.99 20.81
N MET A 407 -35.13 -8.09 20.48
CA MET A 407 -35.68 -9.25 19.79
C MET A 407 -35.06 -9.42 18.41
N THR A 408 -34.82 -8.33 17.68
CA THR A 408 -34.18 -8.39 16.36
C THR A 408 -32.74 -8.91 16.47
N VAL A 409 -31.94 -8.41 17.43
CA VAL A 409 -30.59 -8.94 17.67
C VAL A 409 -30.65 -10.42 18.06
N LEU A 410 -31.59 -10.80 18.94
CA LEU A 410 -31.77 -12.19 19.36
C LEU A 410 -32.13 -13.09 18.17
N THR A 411 -33.00 -12.65 17.26
CA THR A 411 -33.35 -13.37 16.03
C THR A 411 -32.12 -13.59 15.16
N VAL A 412 -31.28 -12.57 14.99
CA VAL A 412 -30.02 -12.69 14.23
C VAL A 412 -29.11 -13.71 14.89
N ILE A 413 -28.92 -13.64 16.22
CA ILE A 413 -28.09 -14.63 16.96
C ILE A 413 -28.64 -16.05 16.80
N ILE A 414 -29.96 -16.25 16.91
CA ILE A 414 -30.60 -17.56 16.72
C ILE A 414 -30.40 -18.06 15.29
N ALA A 415 -30.57 -17.19 14.28
CA ALA A 415 -30.37 -17.55 12.88
C ALA A 415 -28.91 -17.92 12.58
N GLU A 416 -27.95 -17.18 13.12
CA GLU A 416 -26.52 -17.49 12.97
C GLU A 416 -26.15 -18.80 13.67
N LEU A 417 -26.61 -19.01 14.92
CA LEU A 417 -26.40 -20.27 15.62
C LEU A 417 -27.02 -21.46 14.87
N TYR A 418 -28.23 -21.29 14.33
CA TYR A 418 -28.89 -22.29 13.50
C TYR A 418 -28.07 -22.59 12.24
N GLN A 419 -27.54 -21.57 11.56
CA GLN A 419 -26.68 -21.77 10.38
C GLN A 419 -25.40 -22.52 10.73
N ILE A 420 -24.73 -22.14 11.82
CA ILE A 420 -23.50 -22.80 12.30
C ILE A 420 -23.77 -24.28 12.57
N ILE A 421 -24.80 -24.58 13.36
CA ILE A 421 -25.17 -25.97 13.70
C ILE A 421 -25.55 -26.75 12.44
N SER A 422 -26.40 -26.18 11.57
CA SER A 422 -26.88 -26.86 10.37
C SER A 422 -25.75 -27.13 9.36
N ARG A 423 -24.79 -26.21 9.23
CA ARG A 423 -23.62 -26.39 8.34
C ARG A 423 -22.65 -27.46 8.85
N SER A 424 -22.65 -27.72 10.15
CA SER A 424 -21.80 -28.75 10.78
C SER A 424 -22.33 -30.19 10.63
N ALA A 425 -23.54 -30.37 10.11
CA ALA A 425 -24.11 -31.70 9.88
C ALA A 425 -23.29 -32.48 8.85
N GLY A 426 -22.86 -33.71 9.20
CA GLY A 426 -22.00 -34.53 8.36
C GLY A 426 -22.68 -35.16 7.13
N ASP A 427 -24.00 -35.34 7.17
CA ASP A 427 -24.79 -35.86 6.03
C ASP A 427 -25.29 -34.69 5.15
N GLU A 428 -24.92 -34.71 3.86
CA GLU A 428 -25.26 -33.64 2.91
C GLU A 428 -26.78 -33.51 2.66
N LYS A 429 -27.57 -34.60 2.75
CA LYS A 429 -29.03 -34.52 2.60
C LYS A 429 -29.67 -33.84 3.80
N VAL A 430 -29.20 -34.17 5.01
CA VAL A 430 -29.65 -33.53 6.26
C VAL A 430 -29.28 -32.05 6.27
N LYS A 431 -28.03 -31.73 5.93
CA LYS A 431 -27.53 -30.37 5.80
C LYS A 431 -28.34 -29.56 4.79
N ALA A 432 -28.56 -30.09 3.59
CA ALA A 432 -29.35 -29.42 2.56
C ALA A 432 -30.81 -29.18 3.00
N PHE A 433 -31.41 -30.12 3.74
CA PHE A 433 -32.76 -29.95 4.30
C PHE A 433 -32.83 -28.79 5.30
N PHE A 434 -31.96 -28.77 6.30
CA PHE A 434 -31.95 -27.72 7.33
C PHE A 434 -31.52 -26.35 6.79
N LEU A 435 -30.73 -26.30 5.72
CA LEU A 435 -30.34 -25.05 5.06
C LEU A 435 -31.42 -24.47 4.13
N LYS A 436 -32.54 -25.15 3.89
CA LYS A 436 -33.66 -24.58 3.12
C LYS A 436 -34.19 -23.34 3.85
N THR A 437 -34.32 -22.23 3.11
CA THR A 437 -34.80 -20.94 3.65
C THR A 437 -36.13 -21.06 4.40
N ALA A 438 -37.05 -21.88 3.90
CA ALA A 438 -38.34 -22.13 4.56
C ALA A 438 -38.17 -22.80 5.93
N VAL A 439 -37.36 -23.85 6.03
CA VAL A 439 -37.11 -24.58 7.28
C VAL A 439 -36.41 -23.68 8.29
N MET A 440 -35.35 -23.00 7.85
CA MET A 440 -34.63 -22.04 8.69
C MET A 440 -35.57 -20.95 9.22
N ALA A 441 -36.38 -20.34 8.35
CA ALA A 441 -37.32 -19.29 8.74
C ALA A 441 -38.39 -19.81 9.72
N SER A 442 -38.92 -21.02 9.51
CA SER A 442 -39.88 -21.64 10.43
C SER A 442 -39.27 -21.90 11.80
N VAL A 443 -38.09 -22.53 11.86
CA VAL A 443 -37.42 -22.85 13.13
C VAL A 443 -37.02 -21.59 13.89
N CYS A 444 -36.33 -20.67 13.23
CA CYS A 444 -35.93 -19.39 13.83
C CYS A 444 -37.15 -18.57 14.25
N GLY A 445 -38.22 -18.61 13.45
CA GLY A 445 -39.50 -17.96 13.75
C GLY A 445 -40.14 -18.52 15.03
N VAL A 446 -40.22 -19.84 15.17
CA VAL A 446 -40.74 -20.48 16.39
C VAL A 446 -39.93 -20.07 17.62
N PHE A 447 -38.59 -20.19 17.58
CA PHE A 447 -37.76 -19.79 18.72
C PHE A 447 -37.89 -18.31 19.06
N THR A 448 -37.93 -17.44 18.05
CA THR A 448 -38.09 -15.99 18.23
C THR A 448 -39.45 -15.66 18.84
N LEU A 449 -40.53 -16.29 18.37
CA LEU A 449 -41.88 -16.09 18.89
C LEU A 449 -42.03 -16.63 20.31
N THR A 450 -41.45 -17.79 20.62
CA THR A 450 -41.43 -18.35 21.97
C THR A 450 -40.64 -17.47 22.93
N ALA A 451 -39.47 -16.99 22.52
CA ALA A 451 -38.68 -16.04 23.29
C ALA A 451 -39.46 -14.74 23.51
N GLY A 452 -40.05 -14.16 22.45
CA GLY A 452 -40.87 -12.96 22.52
C GLY A 452 -42.08 -13.11 23.44
N TRP A 453 -42.78 -14.25 23.37
CA TRP A 453 -43.88 -14.60 24.25
C TRP A 453 -43.42 -14.68 25.71
N PHE A 454 -42.30 -15.36 25.97
CA PHE A 454 -41.71 -15.44 27.32
C PHE A 454 -41.34 -14.04 27.84
N PHE A 455 -40.64 -13.22 27.07
CA PHE A 455 -40.24 -11.87 27.48
C PHE A 455 -41.45 -10.95 27.71
N PHE A 456 -42.53 -11.10 26.93
CA PHE A 456 -43.69 -10.22 27.03
C PHE A 456 -44.66 -10.62 28.14
N PHE A 457 -44.88 -11.92 28.37
CA PHE A 457 -45.89 -12.42 29.31
C PHE A 457 -45.31 -12.84 30.68
N SER A 458 -44.01 -13.17 30.77
CA SER A 458 -43.40 -13.60 32.03
C SER A 458 -43.43 -12.51 33.10
N LYS A 459 -44.01 -12.84 34.25
CA LYS A 459 -44.00 -11.98 35.44
C LYS A 459 -42.58 -11.72 35.94
N ILE A 460 -41.70 -12.73 35.87
CA ILE A 460 -40.30 -12.62 36.26
C ILE A 460 -39.59 -11.59 35.38
N VAL A 461 -39.82 -11.62 34.06
CA VAL A 461 -39.21 -10.67 33.12
C VAL A 461 -39.69 -9.25 33.40
N LYS A 462 -41.00 -9.04 33.58
CA LYS A 462 -41.56 -7.70 33.89
C LYS A 462 -40.96 -7.11 35.15
N VAL A 463 -40.82 -7.92 36.21
CA VAL A 463 -40.19 -7.50 37.46
C VAL A 463 -38.71 -7.17 37.25
N ALA A 464 -37.96 -8.01 36.54
CA ALA A 464 -36.55 -7.78 36.25
C ALA A 464 -36.31 -6.51 35.41
N VAL A 465 -37.10 -6.26 34.37
CA VAL A 465 -37.02 -5.02 33.56
C VAL A 465 -37.36 -3.80 34.42
N GLN A 466 -38.41 -3.88 35.24
CA GLN A 466 -38.77 -2.77 36.13
C GLN A 466 -37.66 -2.48 37.16
N HIS A 467 -37.02 -3.52 37.69
CA HIS A 467 -35.85 -3.37 38.56
C HIS A 467 -34.65 -2.76 37.83
N LEU A 468 -34.39 -3.16 36.59
CA LEU A 468 -33.30 -2.59 35.79
C LEU A 468 -33.49 -1.10 35.45
N ILE A 469 -34.74 -0.64 35.46
CA ILE A 469 -35.12 0.77 35.32
C ILE A 469 -35.00 1.51 36.66
N SER A 470 -35.36 0.86 37.78
CA SER A 470 -35.39 1.48 39.11
C SER A 470 -34.03 1.49 39.83
N GLU A 471 -33.19 0.48 39.62
CA GLU A 471 -31.87 0.38 40.24
C GLU A 471 -30.75 0.90 39.33
N PRO A 472 -29.89 1.80 39.83
CA PRO A 472 -28.74 2.28 39.08
C PRO A 472 -27.63 1.23 39.10
N GLY A 473 -27.56 0.38 38.08
CA GLY A 473 -26.36 -0.41 37.78
C GLY A 473 -25.14 0.47 37.44
N PRO A 474 -24.00 -0.12 37.02
CA PRO A 474 -22.84 0.65 36.57
C PRO A 474 -23.25 1.68 35.51
N ARG A 475 -22.86 2.94 35.71
CA ARG A 475 -23.16 4.05 34.77
C ARG A 475 -22.11 4.07 33.64
N THR A 476 -22.15 3.06 32.79
CA THR A 476 -21.14 2.80 31.74
C THR A 476 -21.61 3.19 30.34
N PHE A 477 -22.92 3.21 30.09
CA PHE A 477 -23.50 3.52 28.77
C PHE A 477 -22.89 4.76 28.09
N GLY A 478 -22.87 5.92 28.76
CA GLY A 478 -22.35 7.17 28.18
C GLY A 478 -20.85 7.10 27.86
N ILE A 479 -20.08 6.33 28.63
CA ILE A 479 -18.64 6.14 28.42
C ILE A 479 -18.42 5.20 27.24
N TYR A 480 -19.15 4.08 27.17
CA TYR A 480 -19.12 3.16 26.03
C TYR A 480 -19.56 3.84 24.72
N ALA A 481 -20.66 4.59 24.75
CA ALA A 481 -21.13 5.35 23.59
C ALA A 481 -20.09 6.40 23.13
N GLY A 482 -19.47 7.10 24.09
CA GLY A 482 -18.37 8.02 23.81
C GLY A 482 -17.16 7.34 23.19
N LEU A 483 -16.78 6.15 23.68
CA LEU A 483 -15.69 5.36 23.12
C LEU A 483 -16.01 4.86 21.70
N ILE A 484 -17.22 4.36 21.46
CA ILE A 484 -17.67 3.97 20.10
C ILE A 484 -17.58 5.18 19.17
N PHE A 485 -18.14 6.31 19.57
CA PHE A 485 -18.13 7.53 18.76
C PHE A 485 -16.69 8.03 18.50
N GLY A 486 -15.83 8.01 19.52
CA GLY A 486 -14.43 8.36 19.40
C GLY A 486 -13.67 7.44 18.44
N CYS A 487 -13.82 6.12 18.56
CA CYS A 487 -13.22 5.16 17.64
C CYS A 487 -13.72 5.34 16.20
N VAL A 488 -15.02 5.61 15.99
CA VAL A 488 -15.56 5.94 14.66
C VAL A 488 -14.98 7.25 14.13
N ALA A 489 -14.83 8.26 14.97
CA ALA A 489 -14.20 9.51 14.57
C ALA A 489 -12.74 9.31 14.14
N ILE A 490 -11.96 8.55 14.91
CA ILE A 490 -10.58 8.22 14.56
C ILE A 490 -10.51 7.31 13.32
N TYR A 491 -11.44 6.38 13.13
CA TYR A 491 -11.52 5.57 11.90
C TYR A 491 -11.60 6.47 10.65
N PHE A 492 -12.47 7.47 10.65
CA PHE A 492 -12.55 8.43 9.52
C PHE A 492 -11.38 9.43 9.51
N GLY A 493 -10.86 9.83 10.67
CA GLY A 493 -9.74 10.74 10.81
C GLY A 493 -8.37 10.15 10.47
N SER A 494 -8.25 8.81 10.46
CA SER A 494 -7.01 8.08 10.16
C SER A 494 -6.44 8.41 8.78
N HIS A 495 -7.31 8.85 7.85
CA HIS A 495 -6.91 9.39 6.56
C HIS A 495 -5.91 10.54 6.68
N PHE A 496 -6.15 11.50 7.58
CA PHE A 496 -5.28 12.67 7.74
C PHE A 496 -3.95 12.36 8.44
N LEU A 497 -3.88 11.20 9.10
CA LEU A 497 -2.68 10.72 9.79
C LEU A 497 -1.89 9.69 8.97
N ASN A 498 -2.39 9.29 7.80
CA ASN A 498 -1.87 8.21 6.97
C ASN A 498 -1.59 6.92 7.79
N ILE A 499 -2.55 6.51 8.61
CA ILE A 499 -2.48 5.29 9.43
C ILE A 499 -3.61 4.29 9.06
N PRO A 500 -3.48 2.99 9.39
CA PRO A 500 -4.51 2.00 9.11
C PRO A 500 -5.81 2.29 9.89
N ASP A 501 -6.89 2.61 9.18
CA ASP A 501 -8.18 2.99 9.78
C ASP A 501 -8.88 1.82 10.47
N ILE A 502 -8.78 0.62 9.91
CA ILE A 502 -9.52 -0.57 10.33
C ILE A 502 -9.24 -0.99 11.79
N ARG A 503 -8.10 -0.57 12.33
CA ARG A 503 -7.61 -0.86 13.69
C ARG A 503 -8.51 -0.35 14.81
N PHE A 504 -9.43 0.56 14.50
CA PHE A 504 -10.37 1.15 15.44
C PHE A 504 -11.72 0.44 15.50
N LEU A 505 -11.97 -0.54 14.62
CA LEU A 505 -13.22 -1.33 14.65
C LEU A 505 -13.25 -2.46 15.71
N PRO A 506 -12.16 -3.21 15.99
CA PRO A 506 -12.21 -4.24 17.03
C PRO A 506 -12.62 -3.72 18.42
N PRO A 507 -12.14 -2.54 18.90
CA PRO A 507 -12.64 -1.95 20.14
C PRO A 507 -14.13 -1.57 20.08
N VAL A 508 -14.62 -1.11 18.93
CA VAL A 508 -16.06 -0.85 18.73
C VAL A 508 -16.86 -2.14 18.87
N LEU A 509 -16.46 -3.20 18.15
CA LEU A 509 -17.11 -4.50 18.22
C LEU A 509 -17.12 -5.06 19.64
N PHE A 510 -15.99 -4.97 20.35
CA PHE A 510 -15.89 -5.42 21.75
C PHE A 510 -16.83 -4.66 22.67
N VAL A 511 -16.86 -3.33 22.57
CA VAL A 511 -17.77 -2.52 23.39
C VAL A 511 -19.24 -2.80 23.06
N LEU A 512 -19.60 -3.03 21.79
CA LEU A 512 -20.97 -3.43 21.41
C LEU A 512 -21.37 -4.77 22.03
N ILE A 513 -20.47 -5.74 22.01
CA ILE A 513 -20.66 -7.06 22.66
C ILE A 513 -20.83 -6.88 24.17
N LEU A 514 -20.01 -6.06 24.81
CA LEU A 514 -20.16 -5.75 26.24
C LEU A 514 -21.48 -5.03 26.54
N MET A 515 -21.89 -4.04 25.74
CA MET A 515 -23.18 -3.36 25.94
C MET A 515 -24.35 -4.34 25.83
N PHE A 516 -24.35 -5.23 24.83
CA PHE A 516 -25.44 -6.17 24.65
C PHE A 516 -25.46 -7.30 25.71
N PHE A 517 -24.31 -7.91 25.99
CA PHE A 517 -24.25 -9.05 26.92
C PHE A 517 -24.07 -8.65 28.38
N ALA A 518 -23.36 -7.57 28.69
CA ALA A 518 -23.16 -7.12 30.08
C ALA A 518 -24.26 -6.15 30.55
N ASP A 519 -24.53 -5.06 29.79
CA ASP A 519 -25.49 -4.04 30.23
C ASP A 519 -26.96 -4.45 30.06
N VAL A 520 -27.27 -5.25 29.04
CA VAL A 520 -28.64 -5.69 28.76
C VAL A 520 -28.87 -7.11 29.28
N SER A 521 -28.28 -8.11 28.63
CA SER A 521 -28.63 -9.53 28.85
C SER A 521 -28.20 -10.06 30.23
N GLY A 522 -26.94 -9.85 30.59
CA GLY A 522 -26.39 -10.33 31.86
C GLY A 522 -26.91 -9.55 33.06
N SER A 523 -27.16 -8.24 32.91
CA SER A 523 -27.82 -7.45 33.94
C SER A 523 -29.27 -7.91 34.15
N PHE A 524 -29.98 -8.28 33.08
CA PHE A 524 -31.29 -8.92 33.20
C PHE A 524 -31.22 -10.24 33.99
N LEU A 525 -30.27 -11.12 33.67
CA LEU A 525 -30.06 -12.37 34.39
C LEU A 525 -29.66 -12.17 35.84
N SER A 526 -28.90 -11.12 36.17
CA SER A 526 -28.40 -10.87 37.53
C SER A 526 -29.50 -10.72 38.59
N TRP A 527 -30.73 -10.44 38.16
CA TRP A 527 -31.93 -10.33 38.99
C TRP A 527 -32.78 -11.61 39.09
N CYS A 528 -32.38 -12.68 38.39
CA CYS A 528 -33.04 -13.98 38.48
C CYS A 528 -32.55 -14.79 39.71
N PRO A 529 -33.30 -15.83 40.14
CA PRO A 529 -32.85 -16.75 41.18
C PRO A 529 -31.46 -17.33 40.89
N VAL A 530 -30.67 -17.64 41.93
CA VAL A 530 -29.28 -18.11 41.78
C VAL A 530 -29.13 -19.30 40.83
N ASN A 531 -30.06 -20.27 40.88
CA ASN A 531 -30.03 -21.43 40.00
C ASN A 531 -30.17 -21.02 38.52
N VAL A 532 -31.05 -20.06 38.21
CA VAL A 532 -31.24 -19.53 36.84
C VAL A 532 -30.00 -18.77 36.38
N ARG A 533 -29.34 -18.03 37.28
CA ARG A 533 -28.09 -17.32 36.98
C ARG A 533 -26.96 -18.29 36.65
N ILE A 534 -26.80 -19.34 37.45
CA ILE A 534 -25.79 -20.40 37.24
C ILE A 534 -26.05 -21.13 35.92
N SER A 535 -27.27 -21.64 35.70
CA SER A 535 -27.62 -22.32 34.46
C SER A 535 -27.49 -21.40 33.25
N GLY A 536 -27.91 -20.14 33.37
CA GLY A 536 -27.77 -19.15 32.31
C GLY A 536 -26.31 -18.87 31.94
N ALA A 537 -25.43 -18.71 32.94
CA ALA A 537 -24.00 -18.51 32.72
C ALA A 537 -23.35 -19.74 32.06
N ALA A 538 -23.67 -20.95 32.55
CA ALA A 538 -23.14 -22.20 32.03
C ALA A 538 -23.60 -22.45 30.58
N ILE A 539 -24.90 -22.31 30.30
CA ILE A 539 -25.46 -22.44 28.94
C ILE A 539 -24.83 -21.40 28.01
N PHE A 540 -24.67 -20.15 28.47
CA PHE A 540 -24.06 -19.12 27.64
C PHE A 540 -22.60 -19.44 27.29
N CYS A 541 -21.77 -19.81 28.26
CA CYS A 541 -20.37 -20.17 28.01
C CYS A 541 -20.26 -21.43 27.12
N PHE A 542 -21.13 -22.41 27.34
CA PHE A 542 -21.23 -23.60 26.50
C PHE A 542 -21.61 -23.25 25.06
N LEU A 543 -22.61 -22.38 24.85
CA LEU A 543 -23.02 -21.93 23.52
C LEU A 543 -21.91 -21.14 22.80
N CYS A 544 -21.15 -20.30 23.53
CA CYS A 544 -19.98 -19.63 22.95
C CYS A 544 -18.93 -20.64 22.47
N VAL A 545 -18.60 -21.64 23.30
CA VAL A 545 -17.66 -22.71 22.89
C VAL A 545 -18.20 -23.54 21.73
N MET A 546 -19.49 -23.89 21.76
CA MET A 546 -20.13 -24.66 20.69
C MET A 546 -20.13 -23.88 19.37
N ALA A 547 -20.41 -22.56 19.41
CA ALA A 547 -20.35 -21.69 18.24
C ALA A 547 -18.93 -21.66 17.65
N VAL A 548 -17.89 -21.66 18.48
CA VAL A 548 -16.50 -21.75 18.03
C VAL A 548 -16.19 -23.11 17.41
N MET A 549 -16.52 -24.21 18.10
CA MET A 549 -16.22 -25.57 17.66
C MET A 549 -16.88 -25.93 16.32
N LEU A 550 -18.11 -25.46 16.11
CA LEU A 550 -18.88 -25.77 14.89
C LEU A 550 -18.71 -24.69 13.81
N GLY A 551 -18.37 -23.46 14.19
CA GLY A 551 -18.38 -22.30 13.31
C GLY A 551 -17.01 -21.77 12.89
N SER A 552 -15.92 -22.24 13.51
CA SER A 552 -14.56 -21.76 13.21
C SER A 552 -13.58 -22.91 12.91
N ALA A 553 -12.90 -22.80 11.78
CA ALA A 553 -11.90 -23.75 11.31
C ALA A 553 -10.54 -23.09 11.06
N LYS A 554 -10.52 -21.85 10.54
CA LYS A 554 -9.29 -21.16 10.14
C LYS A 554 -8.36 -20.87 11.33
N PRO A 555 -8.82 -20.42 12.52
CA PRO A 555 -7.94 -20.16 13.65
C PRO A 555 -7.10 -21.38 14.03
N GLY A 556 -7.71 -22.57 14.11
CA GLY A 556 -7.01 -23.81 14.42
C GLY A 556 -6.03 -24.24 13.32
N GLN A 557 -6.38 -24.03 12.04
CA GLN A 557 -5.51 -24.34 10.91
C GLN A 557 -4.28 -23.44 10.86
N TRP A 558 -4.46 -22.12 10.97
CA TRP A 558 -3.38 -21.14 10.97
C TRP A 558 -2.49 -21.31 12.19
N TYR A 559 -3.07 -21.56 13.36
CA TYR A 559 -2.31 -21.91 14.56
C TYR A 559 -1.36 -23.08 14.31
N ARG A 560 -1.86 -24.21 13.77
CA ARG A 560 -1.03 -25.38 13.51
C ARG A 560 0.01 -25.11 12.42
N TYR A 561 -0.36 -24.40 11.35
CA TYR A 561 0.57 -24.05 10.28
C TYR A 561 1.73 -23.20 10.81
N ASN A 562 1.43 -22.12 11.54
CA ASN A 562 2.44 -21.22 12.07
C ASN A 562 3.33 -21.88 13.11
N ASN A 563 2.75 -22.61 14.07
CA ASN A 563 3.48 -23.14 15.24
C ASN A 563 4.17 -24.48 15.00
N LYS A 564 3.77 -25.24 13.96
CA LYS A 564 4.59 -26.36 13.47
C LYS A 564 5.90 -25.89 12.86
N GLY A 565 5.92 -24.65 12.36
CA GLY A 565 7.10 -23.95 11.92
C GLY A 565 7.56 -24.33 10.52
N TYR A 566 8.66 -23.70 10.10
CA TYR A 566 9.34 -23.97 8.83
C TYR A 566 9.63 -25.45 8.63
N GLU A 567 10.00 -26.14 9.71
CA GLU A 567 10.45 -27.53 9.79
C GLU A 567 9.39 -28.52 9.30
N ALA A 568 8.11 -28.16 9.42
CA ALA A 568 6.99 -29.00 8.98
C ALA A 568 6.54 -28.69 7.54
N THR A 569 7.14 -27.70 6.87
CA THR A 569 6.76 -27.32 5.51
C THR A 569 7.35 -28.28 4.48
N PRO A 570 6.64 -28.59 3.37
CA PRO A 570 7.15 -29.51 2.35
C PRO A 570 8.45 -29.04 1.67
N GLY A 571 8.70 -27.74 1.64
CA GLY A 571 9.89 -27.13 1.03
C GLY A 571 11.06 -26.93 1.99
N TYR A 572 10.96 -27.33 3.26
CA TYR A 572 11.98 -27.02 4.28
C TYR A 572 13.39 -27.48 3.91
N ARG A 573 13.52 -28.68 3.33
CA ARG A 573 14.83 -29.21 2.90
C ARG A 573 15.51 -28.33 1.86
N ASP A 574 14.76 -27.84 0.88
CA ASP A 574 15.28 -26.95 -0.15
C ASP A 574 15.61 -25.58 0.46
N PHE A 575 14.78 -25.09 1.38
CA PHE A 575 15.02 -23.85 2.13
C PHE A 575 16.30 -23.91 2.98
N VAL A 576 16.56 -25.00 3.68
CA VAL A 576 17.81 -25.16 4.45
C VAL A 576 19.01 -25.18 3.49
N ARG A 577 18.94 -25.96 2.40
CA ARG A 577 20.04 -26.08 1.44
C ARG A 577 20.40 -24.76 0.76
N ILE A 578 19.42 -23.92 0.40
CA ILE A 578 19.69 -22.62 -0.21
C ILE A 578 20.33 -21.65 0.80
N ASN A 579 19.87 -21.65 2.06
CA ASN A 579 20.49 -20.82 3.11
C ASN A 579 21.91 -21.25 3.42
N ASP A 580 22.16 -22.56 3.51
CA ASP A 580 23.51 -23.11 3.70
C ASP A 580 24.42 -22.78 2.50
N TYR A 581 23.89 -22.79 1.28
CA TYR A 581 24.64 -22.36 0.10
C TYR A 581 25.01 -20.86 0.18
N LEU A 582 24.04 -19.98 0.46
CA LEU A 582 24.26 -18.54 0.54
C LEU A 582 25.22 -18.13 1.67
N ARG A 583 25.23 -18.89 2.77
CA ARG A 583 26.18 -18.70 3.88
C ARG A 583 27.63 -18.89 3.43
N HIS A 584 27.89 -19.79 2.48
CA HIS A 584 29.24 -20.16 2.05
C HIS A 584 29.57 -19.72 0.62
N SER A 585 28.69 -18.97 -0.04
CA SER A 585 28.87 -18.61 -1.46
C SER A 585 29.88 -17.48 -1.69
N GLU A 586 30.35 -16.83 -0.61
CA GLU A 586 31.36 -15.76 -0.65
C GLU A 586 32.52 -16.14 0.28
N ASN A 587 33.73 -15.70 -0.06
CA ASN A 587 34.94 -15.95 0.73
C ASN A 587 35.10 -14.93 1.88
N THR A 588 34.00 -14.48 2.46
CA THR A 588 33.95 -13.48 3.53
C THR A 588 32.96 -13.91 4.60
N ASP A 589 32.98 -13.23 5.74
CA ASP A 589 31.92 -13.35 6.72
C ASP A 589 30.54 -13.10 6.06
N PRO A 590 29.51 -13.93 6.30
CA PRO A 590 28.19 -13.78 5.68
C PRO A 590 27.51 -12.45 5.97
N PHE A 591 27.76 -11.83 7.12
CA PHE A 591 27.13 -10.56 7.47
C PHE A 591 27.72 -9.39 6.68
N GLY A 592 29.04 -9.40 6.47
CA GLY A 592 29.75 -8.45 5.61
C GLY A 592 29.67 -8.73 4.12
N ALA A 593 29.17 -9.90 3.72
CA ALA A 593 29.02 -10.29 2.32
C ALA A 593 27.92 -9.47 1.61
N PRO A 594 27.98 -9.34 0.26
CA PRO A 594 26.98 -8.57 -0.49
C PRO A 594 25.55 -9.09 -0.27
N ARG A 595 24.56 -8.23 -0.43
CA ARG A 595 23.16 -8.55 -0.17
C ARG A 595 22.59 -9.56 -1.18
N VAL A 596 21.52 -10.22 -0.77
CA VAL A 596 20.73 -11.13 -1.61
C VAL A 596 19.34 -10.54 -1.80
N GLY A 597 18.88 -10.43 -3.05
CA GLY A 597 17.48 -10.14 -3.37
C GLY A 597 16.68 -11.42 -3.60
N TYR A 598 15.37 -11.38 -3.46
CA TYR A 598 14.53 -12.54 -3.80
C TYR A 598 13.21 -12.12 -4.43
N GLU A 599 12.78 -12.89 -5.43
CA GLU A 599 11.54 -12.64 -6.17
C GLU A 599 10.35 -12.62 -5.22
N LYS A 600 9.47 -11.63 -5.29
CA LYS A 600 8.15 -11.74 -4.63
C LYS A 600 7.18 -12.50 -5.52
N CYS A 601 6.64 -13.62 -5.00
CA CYS A 601 5.66 -14.44 -5.68
C CYS A 601 4.80 -15.25 -4.68
N ASP A 602 3.67 -15.76 -5.16
CA ASP A 602 2.78 -16.61 -4.35
C ASP A 602 3.21 -18.10 -4.31
N GLU A 603 4.30 -18.48 -5.01
CA GLU A 603 4.81 -19.86 -5.05
C GLU A 603 5.54 -20.26 -3.76
N TYR A 604 5.80 -19.32 -2.84
CA TYR A 604 6.51 -19.59 -1.60
C TYR A 604 5.71 -20.29 -0.50
N GLY A 605 4.42 -20.54 -0.71
CA GLY A 605 3.56 -21.20 0.28
C GLY A 605 4.14 -22.52 0.82
N ARG A 606 4.86 -23.29 -0.02
CA ARG A 606 5.49 -24.55 0.40
C ARG A 606 6.73 -24.39 1.29
N TYR A 607 7.32 -23.19 1.37
CA TYR A 607 8.53 -22.90 2.15
C TYR A 607 8.22 -22.16 3.45
N GLY A 608 6.95 -21.84 3.72
CA GLY A 608 6.55 -21.10 4.92
C GLY A 608 5.72 -19.84 4.65
N GLY A 609 5.64 -19.39 3.39
CA GLY A 609 4.88 -18.20 2.98
C GLY A 609 5.72 -17.25 2.15
N ASP A 610 5.09 -16.19 1.64
CA ASP A 610 5.66 -15.16 0.76
C ASP A 610 6.77 -14.28 1.38
N ARG A 611 6.95 -14.37 2.70
CA ARG A 611 7.97 -13.65 3.47
C ARG A 611 9.13 -14.53 3.95
N VAL A 612 9.21 -15.78 3.49
CA VAL A 612 10.20 -16.77 3.95
C VAL A 612 11.63 -16.22 3.95
N PHE A 613 12.05 -15.51 2.90
CA PHE A 613 13.41 -14.98 2.75
C PHE A 613 13.67 -13.65 3.46
N GLU A 614 12.68 -13.04 4.13
CA GLU A 614 12.96 -11.92 5.05
C GLU A 614 13.83 -12.36 6.25
N SER A 615 13.85 -13.67 6.51
CA SER A 615 14.64 -14.32 7.56
C SER A 615 16.05 -14.75 7.11
N LEU A 616 16.48 -14.42 5.89
CA LEU A 616 17.84 -14.71 5.40
C LEU A 616 18.96 -14.32 6.39
N PRO A 617 18.91 -13.18 7.10
CA PRO A 617 19.94 -12.83 8.08
C PRO A 617 20.08 -13.87 9.20
N VAL A 618 18.98 -14.49 9.61
CA VAL A 618 18.97 -15.52 10.65
C VAL A 618 19.47 -16.87 10.12
N PHE A 619 18.97 -17.29 8.96
CA PHE A 619 19.24 -18.64 8.46
C PHE A 619 20.54 -18.75 7.66
N SER A 620 20.96 -17.71 6.96
CA SER A 620 22.18 -17.73 6.15
C SER A 620 23.28 -16.80 6.69
N GLY A 621 22.94 -15.85 7.57
CA GLY A 621 23.82 -14.75 7.96
C GLY A 621 23.85 -13.61 6.93
N ARG A 622 23.31 -13.81 5.72
CA ARG A 622 23.30 -12.82 4.64
C ARG A 622 22.20 -11.78 4.83
N GLN A 623 22.55 -10.52 4.58
CA GLN A 623 21.59 -9.42 4.49
C GLN A 623 20.68 -9.57 3.26
N THR A 624 19.43 -9.13 3.38
CA THR A 624 18.44 -9.07 2.28
C THR A 624 17.88 -7.66 2.15
N MET A 625 17.11 -7.39 1.10
CA MET A 625 16.54 -6.05 0.88
C MET A 625 15.20 -5.85 1.59
N GLU A 626 14.50 -6.93 1.92
CA GLU A 626 13.12 -6.94 2.36
C GLU A 626 12.97 -7.29 3.83
N GLY A 627 12.06 -6.61 4.54
CA GLY A 627 11.65 -6.99 5.88
C GLY A 627 10.20 -6.62 6.16
N ILE A 628 9.74 -6.98 7.35
CA ILE A 628 8.34 -6.74 7.75
C ILE A 628 8.09 -5.28 8.17
N HIS A 629 9.11 -4.58 8.65
CA HIS A 629 9.01 -3.22 9.15
C HIS A 629 9.04 -2.15 8.06
N TYR A 630 8.18 -2.25 7.04
CA TYR A 630 8.05 -1.23 5.98
C TYR A 630 7.85 0.18 6.56
N ALA A 631 7.04 0.29 7.61
CA ALA A 631 6.79 1.56 8.29
C ALA A 631 8.04 2.16 8.95
N SER A 632 9.03 1.33 9.29
CA SER A 632 10.22 1.76 10.06
C SER A 632 11.44 1.95 9.18
N SER A 633 11.29 1.95 7.85
CA SER A 633 12.40 2.21 6.92
C SER A 633 11.99 3.17 5.81
N MET A 634 12.82 4.19 5.58
CA MET A 634 12.73 5.07 4.41
C MET A 634 13.03 4.31 3.11
N ALA A 635 13.88 3.29 3.16
CA ALA A 635 14.26 2.48 2.00
C ALA A 635 13.10 1.64 1.45
N SER A 636 12.05 1.40 2.24
CA SER A 636 11.00 0.44 1.90
C SER A 636 10.31 0.75 0.56
N LYS A 637 10.16 2.03 0.20
CA LYS A 637 9.58 2.48 -1.07
C LYS A 637 10.51 2.17 -2.26
N CYS A 638 11.80 2.49 -2.13
CA CYS A 638 12.82 2.23 -3.16
C CYS A 638 13.03 0.73 -3.37
N VAL A 639 13.07 -0.06 -2.30
CA VAL A 639 13.18 -1.52 -2.38
C VAL A 639 11.96 -2.12 -3.08
N ALA A 640 10.74 -1.66 -2.77
CA ALA A 640 9.55 -2.15 -3.47
C ALA A 640 9.58 -1.86 -4.97
N PHE A 641 10.12 -0.71 -5.39
CA PHE A 641 10.33 -0.39 -6.80
C PHE A 641 11.37 -1.32 -7.45
N LEU A 642 12.53 -1.54 -6.79
CA LEU A 642 13.56 -2.47 -7.25
C LEU A 642 12.99 -3.89 -7.45
N GLN A 643 12.16 -4.35 -6.51
CA GLN A 643 11.58 -5.69 -6.59
C GLN A 643 10.78 -5.91 -7.87
N THR A 644 10.09 -4.91 -8.40
CA THR A 644 9.30 -5.09 -9.62
C THR A 644 10.15 -5.23 -10.89
N GLU A 645 11.45 -4.91 -10.81
CA GLU A 645 12.39 -5.09 -11.92
C GLU A 645 12.77 -6.56 -12.17
N TYR A 646 12.60 -7.42 -11.16
CA TYR A 646 12.85 -8.87 -11.28
C TYR A 646 11.70 -9.76 -10.74
N SER A 647 10.63 -9.16 -10.23
CA SER A 647 9.42 -9.86 -9.74
C SER A 647 8.18 -9.35 -10.44
N ARG A 648 7.27 -10.27 -10.82
CA ARG A 648 5.95 -9.89 -11.36
C ARG A 648 5.01 -9.39 -10.28
N ASP A 649 5.02 -10.06 -9.14
CA ASP A 649 4.13 -9.81 -8.01
C ASP A 649 4.86 -8.93 -7.00
N ILE A 650 4.15 -8.00 -6.38
CA ILE A 650 4.69 -7.09 -5.37
C ILE A 650 3.66 -6.92 -4.26
N LYS A 651 4.14 -6.86 -3.01
CA LYS A 651 3.29 -6.67 -1.84
C LYS A 651 3.77 -5.44 -1.09
N THR A 652 2.99 -4.37 -1.19
CA THR A 652 3.20 -3.13 -0.45
C THR A 652 1.90 -2.67 0.19
N PRO A 653 1.96 -1.95 1.33
CA PRO A 653 0.76 -1.40 1.95
C PRO A 653 0.01 -0.37 1.09
N THR A 654 0.74 0.32 0.21
CA THR A 654 0.23 1.34 -0.71
C THR A 654 0.48 0.91 -2.16
N SER A 655 -0.50 1.12 -3.04
CA SER A 655 -0.40 0.79 -4.47
C SER A 655 0.28 1.93 -5.25
N TYR A 656 1.61 2.07 -5.11
CA TYR A 656 2.40 3.06 -5.84
C TYR A 656 2.50 2.75 -7.34
N ILE A 657 3.02 3.71 -8.11
CA ILE A 657 3.41 3.48 -9.49
C ILE A 657 4.79 2.81 -9.48
N PHE A 658 4.82 1.51 -9.72
CA PHE A 658 6.06 0.73 -9.76
C PHE A 658 6.59 0.50 -11.18
N SER A 659 7.83 0.02 -11.24
CA SER A 659 8.48 -0.45 -12.47
C SER A 659 7.78 -1.70 -13.04
N ARG A 660 8.42 -2.29 -14.05
CA ARG A 660 8.12 -3.59 -14.67
C ARG A 660 9.35 -4.47 -14.61
N MET A 661 9.21 -5.75 -14.91
CA MET A 661 10.37 -6.62 -15.08
C MET A 661 11.29 -6.05 -16.16
N ASN A 662 12.43 -5.53 -15.74
CA ASN A 662 13.32 -4.71 -16.54
C ASN A 662 14.78 -5.02 -16.18
N PRO A 663 15.33 -6.14 -16.70
CA PRO A 663 16.70 -6.54 -16.36
C PRO A 663 17.75 -5.51 -16.79
N ALA A 664 17.43 -4.64 -17.75
CA ALA A 664 18.35 -3.59 -18.23
C ALA A 664 18.62 -2.48 -17.20
N THR A 665 17.68 -2.24 -16.25
CA THR A 665 17.87 -1.22 -15.19
C THR A 665 18.43 -1.80 -13.90
N LEU A 666 18.39 -3.13 -13.72
CA LEU A 666 18.93 -3.81 -12.55
C LEU A 666 20.39 -3.43 -12.22
N PRO A 667 21.34 -3.35 -13.18
CA PRO A 667 22.74 -3.04 -12.85
C PRO A 667 22.92 -1.77 -12.01
N ALA A 668 22.17 -0.71 -12.33
CA ALA A 668 22.24 0.57 -11.61
C ALA A 668 21.82 0.40 -10.14
N HIS A 669 20.72 -0.32 -9.87
CA HIS A 669 20.21 -0.52 -8.51
C HIS A 669 20.95 -1.60 -7.73
N LEU A 670 21.36 -2.70 -8.38
CA LEU A 670 22.09 -3.78 -7.72
C LEU A 670 23.48 -3.30 -7.27
N LYS A 671 24.18 -2.49 -8.10
CA LYS A 671 25.45 -1.86 -7.71
C LYS A 671 25.27 -0.91 -6.53
N LEU A 672 24.22 -0.06 -6.58
CA LEU A 672 23.90 0.92 -5.54
C LEU A 672 23.63 0.30 -4.16
N TYR A 673 23.04 -0.90 -4.12
CA TYR A 673 22.73 -1.61 -2.87
C TYR A 673 23.68 -2.77 -2.54
N ASN A 674 24.75 -2.95 -3.32
CA ASN A 674 25.67 -4.08 -3.16
C ASN A 674 24.95 -5.44 -3.16
N ILE A 675 24.08 -5.68 -4.15
CA ILE A 675 23.36 -6.95 -4.30
C ILE A 675 24.10 -7.84 -5.30
N SER A 676 24.42 -9.06 -4.89
CA SER A 676 25.22 -9.99 -5.70
C SER A 676 24.43 -11.18 -6.24
N GLN A 677 23.32 -11.53 -5.58
CA GLN A 677 22.51 -12.70 -5.91
C GLN A 677 21.02 -12.39 -5.88
N LEU A 678 20.26 -13.08 -6.74
CA LEU A 678 18.82 -13.13 -6.74
C LEU A 678 18.31 -14.56 -6.55
N ILE A 679 17.36 -14.76 -5.65
CA ILE A 679 16.61 -16.02 -5.50
C ILE A 679 15.32 -15.91 -6.32
N LEU A 680 15.16 -16.77 -7.33
CA LEU A 680 13.99 -16.77 -8.22
C LEU A 680 13.23 -18.10 -8.12
N ALA A 681 11.90 -18.03 -8.15
CA ALA A 681 11.00 -19.17 -8.06
C ALA A 681 10.20 -19.39 -9.35
N THR A 682 9.60 -18.33 -9.91
CA THR A 682 8.69 -18.47 -11.05
C THR A 682 9.46 -18.74 -12.34
N THR A 683 8.82 -19.46 -13.26
CA THR A 683 9.40 -19.72 -14.60
C THR A 683 9.61 -18.42 -15.38
N GLU A 684 8.75 -17.43 -15.15
CA GLU A 684 8.79 -16.14 -15.84
C GLU A 684 10.02 -15.32 -15.43
N ALA A 685 10.24 -15.10 -14.13
CA ALA A 685 11.40 -14.36 -13.63
C ALA A 685 12.71 -15.05 -14.00
N LYS A 686 12.78 -16.39 -13.88
CA LYS A 686 13.96 -17.16 -14.30
C LYS A 686 14.30 -16.95 -15.77
N ARG A 687 13.30 -16.97 -16.66
CA ARG A 687 13.52 -16.73 -18.09
C ARG A 687 14.05 -15.31 -18.33
N VAL A 688 13.39 -14.31 -17.74
CA VAL A 688 13.77 -12.88 -17.87
C VAL A 688 15.23 -12.65 -17.48
N ILE A 689 15.63 -13.17 -16.32
CA ILE A 689 16.98 -12.99 -15.79
C ILE A 689 18.01 -13.83 -16.56
N SER A 690 17.66 -15.04 -17.01
CA SER A 690 18.58 -15.91 -17.78
C SER A 690 18.91 -15.36 -19.18
N GLU A 691 18.04 -14.53 -19.76
CA GLU A 691 18.27 -13.91 -21.08
C GLU A 691 19.24 -12.72 -20.99
N PHE A 692 19.56 -12.21 -19.79
CA PHE A 692 20.40 -11.03 -19.62
C PHE A 692 21.86 -11.41 -19.27
N PRO A 693 22.87 -11.03 -20.10
CA PRO A 693 24.23 -11.57 -20.02
C PRO A 693 24.99 -11.34 -18.71
N VAL A 694 24.65 -10.29 -17.95
CA VAL A 694 25.31 -9.97 -16.67
C VAL A 694 24.88 -10.89 -15.52
N PHE A 695 23.93 -11.81 -15.76
CA PHE A 695 23.52 -12.80 -14.78
C PHE A 695 23.96 -14.21 -15.14
N LYS A 696 24.37 -14.98 -14.13
CA LYS A 696 24.72 -16.39 -14.25
C LYS A 696 23.92 -17.21 -13.24
N ARG A 697 23.22 -18.25 -13.71
CA ARG A 697 22.60 -19.23 -12.81
C ARG A 697 23.68 -20.05 -12.11
N GLU A 698 23.66 -20.08 -10.77
CA GLU A 698 24.67 -20.79 -9.98
C GLU A 698 24.18 -22.16 -9.50
N ALA A 699 22.95 -22.21 -8.95
CA ALA A 699 22.45 -23.39 -8.25
C ALA A 699 20.93 -23.47 -8.25
N ASP A 700 20.41 -24.69 -8.02
CA ASP A 700 18.98 -25.02 -7.94
C ASP A 700 18.63 -25.81 -6.69
N PHE A 701 17.51 -25.45 -6.08
CA PHE A 701 16.97 -26.03 -4.86
C PHE A 701 15.45 -26.25 -5.03
N GLY A 702 15.09 -27.37 -5.66
CA GLY A 702 13.71 -27.65 -6.01
C GLY A 702 13.18 -26.63 -7.03
N GLN A 703 12.22 -25.81 -6.61
CA GLN A 703 11.67 -24.74 -7.44
C GLN A 703 12.45 -23.42 -7.33
N LEU A 704 13.40 -23.31 -6.40
CA LEU A 704 14.20 -22.11 -6.20
C LEU A 704 15.49 -22.18 -7.01
N SER A 705 15.92 -21.05 -7.57
CA SER A 705 17.18 -20.94 -8.33
C SER A 705 17.93 -19.69 -7.89
N VAL A 706 19.24 -19.80 -7.70
CA VAL A 706 20.11 -18.67 -7.35
C VAL A 706 20.81 -18.17 -8.61
N TYR A 707 20.72 -16.87 -8.87
CA TYR A 707 21.37 -16.17 -9.98
C TYR A 707 22.36 -15.15 -9.44
N ARG A 708 23.60 -15.18 -9.93
CA ARG A 708 24.64 -14.21 -9.63
C ARG A 708 24.61 -13.04 -10.60
N TYR A 709 24.70 -11.83 -10.07
CA TYR A 709 25.09 -10.63 -10.80
C TYR A 709 26.61 -10.55 -10.92
N LEU A 710 27.13 -10.57 -12.15
CA LEU A 710 28.55 -10.71 -12.44
C LEU A 710 29.37 -9.42 -12.24
N GLU A 711 28.71 -8.26 -12.21
CA GLU A 711 29.37 -6.94 -12.08
C GLU A 711 29.27 -6.38 -10.64
N CYS A 712 28.99 -7.23 -9.65
CA CYS A 712 29.00 -6.84 -8.25
C CYS A 712 30.46 -6.66 -7.76
N ASP A 713 30.79 -5.47 -7.26
CA ASP A 713 32.12 -5.14 -6.69
C ASP A 713 32.29 -5.58 -5.23
N GLY A 714 31.21 -5.97 -4.57
CA GLY A 714 31.18 -6.43 -3.20
C GLY A 714 31.35 -5.34 -2.14
N LYS A 715 31.42 -4.05 -2.52
CA LYS A 715 31.78 -2.96 -1.62
C LYS A 715 30.55 -2.33 -0.95
N TYR A 716 30.61 -2.18 0.38
CA TYR A 716 29.64 -1.41 1.16
C TYR A 716 30.00 0.07 1.30
N VAL A 717 31.29 0.40 1.26
CA VAL A 717 31.79 1.78 1.22
C VAL A 717 32.58 1.95 -0.06
N ASP A 718 32.27 3.00 -0.82
CA ASP A 718 32.91 3.29 -2.10
C ASP A 718 32.96 4.80 -2.39
N VAL A 719 33.76 5.21 -3.37
CA VAL A 719 33.79 6.60 -3.85
C VAL A 719 32.93 6.68 -5.13
N PRO A 720 31.94 7.59 -5.21
CA PRO A 720 31.12 7.71 -6.41
C PRO A 720 31.95 8.25 -7.59
N ASP A 721 31.68 7.76 -8.80
CA ASP A 721 32.40 8.18 -10.01
C ASP A 721 32.20 9.68 -10.30
N ILE A 722 30.98 10.17 -10.06
CA ILE A 722 30.60 11.57 -10.25
C ILE A 722 30.55 12.27 -8.89
N ARG A 723 31.04 13.50 -8.85
CA ARG A 723 31.00 14.34 -7.65
C ARG A 723 29.55 14.60 -7.23
N PRO A 724 29.18 14.30 -5.97
CA PRO A 724 27.83 14.57 -5.46
C PRO A 724 27.46 16.05 -5.47
N VAL A 725 26.16 16.34 -5.44
CA VAL A 725 25.57 17.68 -5.56
C VAL A 725 24.73 18.01 -4.33
N LEU A 726 24.77 19.27 -3.88
CA LEU A 726 23.90 19.74 -2.80
C LEU A 726 22.47 19.95 -3.30
N TYR A 727 21.50 19.38 -2.59
CA TYR A 727 20.08 19.50 -2.86
C TYR A 727 19.42 20.52 -1.93
N THR A 728 18.69 21.49 -2.49
CA THR A 728 18.23 22.67 -1.74
C THR A 728 16.74 22.64 -1.35
N SER A 729 15.95 21.68 -1.84
CA SER A 729 14.53 21.58 -1.46
C SER A 729 14.33 20.89 -0.11
N ASP A 730 13.32 21.32 0.63
CA ASP A 730 12.91 20.73 1.92
C ASP A 730 12.22 19.37 1.76
N THR A 731 11.71 19.05 0.56
CA THR A 731 11.02 17.77 0.22
C THR A 731 11.97 16.67 -0.25
N TRP A 732 13.25 16.77 0.12
CA TRP A 732 14.33 15.91 -0.35
C TRP A 732 14.02 14.41 -0.30
N ALA A 733 13.27 13.91 0.69
CA ALA A 733 12.99 12.49 0.83
C ALA A 733 12.04 11.97 -0.26
N GLU A 734 11.01 12.76 -0.61
CA GLU A 734 10.12 12.47 -1.72
C GLU A 734 10.85 12.64 -3.07
N ASP A 735 11.63 13.69 -3.22
CA ASP A 735 12.37 13.99 -4.45
C ASP A 735 13.46 12.94 -4.74
N PHE A 736 14.11 12.40 -3.71
CA PHE A 736 15.08 11.31 -3.85
C PHE A 736 14.44 10.01 -4.33
N TYR A 737 13.18 9.76 -3.99
CA TYR A 737 12.46 8.63 -4.58
C TYR A 737 12.10 8.90 -6.05
N GLU A 738 11.72 10.13 -6.40
CA GLU A 738 11.50 10.49 -7.80
C GLU A 738 12.79 10.31 -8.62
N TRP A 739 13.93 10.82 -8.14
CA TRP A 739 15.25 10.54 -8.71
C TRP A 739 15.50 9.04 -8.87
N TYR A 740 15.23 8.24 -7.84
CA TYR A 740 15.48 6.80 -7.84
C TYR A 740 14.73 6.05 -8.95
N LYS A 741 13.52 6.51 -9.31
CA LYS A 741 12.72 5.90 -10.40
C LYS A 741 13.34 6.08 -11.78
N HIS A 742 14.37 6.91 -11.93
CA HIS A 742 15.07 7.22 -13.17
C HIS A 742 16.52 6.71 -13.11
N PRO A 743 16.78 5.42 -13.36
CA PRO A 743 18.12 4.81 -13.26
C PRO A 743 19.21 5.53 -14.04
N GLU A 744 18.85 6.21 -15.13
CA GLU A 744 19.73 7.03 -15.95
C GLU A 744 20.24 8.29 -15.25
N GLN A 745 19.65 8.71 -14.14
CA GLN A 745 20.05 9.83 -13.29
C GLN A 745 20.75 9.37 -12.00
N ASN A 746 20.71 8.06 -11.70
CA ASN A 746 21.18 7.51 -10.43
C ASN A 746 22.71 7.58 -10.23
N ASP A 747 23.43 8.05 -11.24
CA ASP A 747 24.88 8.29 -11.23
C ASP A 747 25.27 9.59 -10.51
N VAL A 748 24.38 10.59 -10.49
CA VAL A 748 24.59 11.86 -9.80
C VAL A 748 23.90 11.84 -8.45
N LEU A 749 24.68 11.62 -7.38
CA LEU A 749 24.16 11.55 -6.02
C LEU A 749 23.82 12.94 -5.44
N LEU A 750 22.69 13.01 -4.73
CA LEU A 750 22.16 14.25 -4.14
C LEU A 750 22.27 14.21 -2.62
N VAL A 751 22.72 15.31 -2.00
CA VAL A 751 22.88 15.45 -0.53
C VAL A 751 22.12 16.69 -0.06
N PRO A 752 21.14 16.62 0.85
CA PRO A 752 20.37 17.80 1.25
C PRO A 752 21.24 18.79 2.03
N GLU A 753 21.27 20.05 1.59
CA GLU A 753 22.25 21.03 2.09
C GLU A 753 22.12 21.35 3.58
N GLN A 754 20.91 21.21 4.12
CA GLN A 754 20.61 21.46 5.53
C GLN A 754 21.36 20.54 6.50
N PHE A 755 21.89 19.40 6.03
CA PHE A 755 22.69 18.49 6.86
C PHE A 755 24.19 18.81 6.81
N VAL A 756 24.66 19.56 5.80
CA VAL A 756 26.09 19.86 5.58
C VAL A 756 26.45 21.20 6.22
N ILE A 757 26.68 21.18 7.53
CA ILE A 757 26.88 22.39 8.34
C ILE A 757 28.33 22.91 8.27
N HIS A 758 29.32 22.01 8.20
CA HIS A 758 30.73 22.38 8.20
C HIS A 758 31.17 22.98 6.86
N GLU A 759 31.80 24.15 6.89
CA GLU A 759 32.24 24.85 5.67
C GLU A 759 33.23 24.03 4.82
N GLU A 760 34.13 23.29 5.46
CA GLU A 760 35.09 22.40 4.77
C GLU A 760 34.41 21.27 3.99
N ASP A 761 33.34 20.68 4.54
CA ASP A 761 32.57 19.63 3.87
C ASP A 761 31.70 20.25 2.77
N ARG A 762 31.11 21.42 3.03
CA ARG A 762 30.32 22.16 2.04
C ARG A 762 31.14 22.52 0.81
N ALA A 763 32.41 22.88 0.97
CA ALA A 763 33.32 23.22 -0.11
C ALA A 763 33.67 22.05 -1.03
N VAL A 764 33.47 20.80 -0.58
CA VAL A 764 33.67 19.60 -1.42
C VAL A 764 32.63 19.51 -2.52
N PHE A 765 31.43 20.04 -2.26
CA PHE A 765 30.34 20.11 -3.24
C PHE A 765 30.48 21.39 -4.07
N LEU A 766 30.63 21.27 -5.40
CA LEU A 766 30.84 22.43 -6.28
C LEU A 766 29.56 23.22 -6.53
N ASN A 767 28.44 22.51 -6.73
CA ASN A 767 27.19 23.08 -7.24
C ASN A 767 25.99 22.65 -6.38
N LYS A 768 24.86 23.30 -6.63
CA LYS A 768 23.57 23.04 -5.99
C LYS A 768 22.47 22.85 -7.02
N THR A 769 21.41 22.13 -6.66
CA THR A 769 20.21 21.97 -7.46
C THR A 769 18.97 21.79 -6.57
N ASP A 770 17.81 22.19 -7.07
CA ASP A 770 16.49 21.79 -6.55
C ASP A 770 15.74 20.84 -7.51
N GLN A 771 16.31 20.57 -8.68
CA GLN A 771 15.74 19.68 -9.69
C GLN A 771 16.39 18.29 -9.65
N VAL A 772 15.56 17.25 -9.81
CA VAL A 772 16.00 15.86 -9.95
C VAL A 772 16.06 15.39 -11.41
N SER A 773 15.37 16.07 -12.32
CA SER A 773 15.18 15.63 -13.72
C SER A 773 16.29 16.05 -14.70
N ASP A 774 17.09 17.07 -14.38
CA ASP A 774 18.19 17.54 -15.24
C ASP A 774 19.52 17.59 -14.48
N LEU A 775 20.19 16.43 -14.42
CA LEU A 775 21.49 16.26 -13.74
C LEU A 775 22.67 16.13 -14.72
N SER A 776 22.40 16.27 -16.02
CA SER A 776 23.38 16.02 -17.09
C SER A 776 24.61 16.93 -17.01
N SER A 777 24.43 18.17 -16.56
CA SER A 777 25.48 19.17 -16.41
C SER A 777 26.56 18.78 -15.39
N PHE A 778 26.21 17.97 -14.38
CA PHE A 778 27.10 17.58 -13.29
C PHE A 778 28.05 16.44 -13.66
N ARG A 779 27.75 15.66 -14.70
CA ARG A 779 28.56 14.49 -15.13
C ARG A 779 29.98 14.83 -15.57
N LYS A 780 30.26 16.12 -15.85
CA LYS A 780 31.59 16.60 -16.21
C LYS A 780 32.55 16.66 -15.00
N HIS A 781 32.03 16.56 -13.79
CA HIS A 781 32.79 16.67 -12.55
C HIS A 781 33.00 15.29 -11.92
N THR A 782 34.02 14.56 -12.38
CA THR A 782 34.36 13.25 -11.84
C THR A 782 35.21 13.36 -10.57
N LEU A 783 35.17 12.31 -9.74
CA LEU A 783 36.09 12.13 -8.62
C LEU A 783 37.24 11.22 -9.03
N ASP A 784 38.40 11.44 -8.41
CA ASP A 784 39.58 10.59 -8.61
C ASP A 784 39.44 9.29 -7.79
N THR A 785 39.23 8.19 -8.51
CA THR A 785 39.12 6.84 -7.96
C THR A 785 40.33 5.96 -8.30
N GLU A 786 41.40 6.53 -8.88
CA GLU A 786 42.63 5.78 -9.17
C GLU A 786 43.30 5.30 -7.88
N ASP A 787 43.76 4.05 -7.88
CA ASP A 787 44.37 3.37 -6.73
C ASP A 787 43.52 3.39 -5.44
N LEU A 788 42.19 3.45 -5.56
CA LEU A 788 41.28 3.44 -4.41
C LEU A 788 41.40 2.14 -3.60
N SER A 789 41.77 2.27 -2.32
CA SER A 789 41.85 1.17 -1.37
C SER A 789 40.94 1.44 -0.19
N ILE A 790 39.87 0.65 -0.06
CA ILE A 790 38.93 0.71 1.07
C ILE A 790 38.78 -0.69 1.66
N GLU A 791 39.01 -0.81 2.96
CA GLU A 791 38.67 -2.01 3.74
C GLU A 791 37.51 -1.66 4.66
N THR A 792 36.44 -2.46 4.64
CA THR A 792 35.22 -2.22 5.41
C THR A 792 34.93 -3.38 6.35
N HIS A 793 34.56 -3.04 7.58
CA HIS A 793 34.01 -3.95 8.57
C HIS A 793 32.63 -3.46 9.00
N LEU A 794 31.66 -4.36 9.01
CA LEU A 794 30.27 -4.07 9.35
C LEU A 794 29.88 -4.80 10.63
N ASP A 795 29.10 -4.11 11.44
CA ASP A 795 28.33 -4.64 12.55
C ASP A 795 26.92 -4.00 12.52
N HIS A 796 26.00 -4.50 13.34
CA HIS A 796 24.66 -3.92 13.51
C HIS A 796 24.74 -2.46 13.96
N MET A 797 25.59 -2.13 14.94
CA MET A 797 25.65 -0.79 15.55
C MET A 797 26.90 0.00 15.18
N GLU A 798 27.82 -0.57 14.40
CA GLU A 798 29.09 0.06 14.00
C GLU A 798 29.38 -0.22 12.51
N ILE A 799 29.90 0.79 11.80
CA ILE A 799 30.50 0.63 10.48
C ILE A 799 31.90 1.23 10.57
N ARG A 800 32.93 0.43 10.30
CA ARG A 800 34.32 0.87 10.31
C ARG A 800 34.91 0.68 8.93
N PHE A 801 35.64 1.67 8.43
CA PHE A 801 36.43 1.50 7.23
C PHE A 801 37.72 2.31 7.26
N THR A 802 38.71 1.83 6.52
CA THR A 802 39.95 2.57 6.24
C THR A 802 40.00 2.97 4.78
N THR A 803 40.51 4.16 4.47
CA THR A 803 40.62 4.69 3.10
C THR A 803 41.93 5.46 2.89
N ASN A 804 42.46 5.39 1.67
CA ASN A 804 43.59 6.21 1.23
C ASN A 804 43.16 7.55 0.59
N LYS A 805 41.87 7.79 0.36
CA LYS A 805 41.35 9.01 -0.29
C LYS A 805 40.67 9.96 0.71
N ILE A 806 41.47 10.64 1.53
CA ILE A 806 40.98 11.62 2.53
C ILE A 806 40.46 12.88 1.83
N GLY A 807 39.37 13.47 2.35
CA GLY A 807 38.74 14.68 1.82
C GLY A 807 37.82 14.47 0.62
N ILE A 808 37.72 13.24 0.12
CA ILE A 808 36.83 12.85 -0.99
C ILE A 808 35.53 12.24 -0.44
N PRO A 809 34.34 12.55 -0.97
CA PRO A 809 33.08 11.95 -0.52
C PRO A 809 33.07 10.43 -0.68
N HIS A 810 32.71 9.71 0.39
CA HIS A 810 32.51 8.26 0.41
C HIS A 810 31.02 7.96 0.58
N LEU A 811 30.47 7.16 -0.35
CA LEU A 811 29.14 6.58 -0.25
C LEU A 811 29.20 5.35 0.65
N VAL A 812 28.36 5.34 1.68
CA VAL A 812 28.11 4.18 2.53
C VAL A 812 26.75 3.60 2.14
N LYS A 813 26.73 2.39 1.57
CA LYS A 813 25.55 1.68 1.06
C LYS A 813 24.68 1.08 2.19
N VAL A 814 24.45 1.87 3.24
CA VAL A 814 23.60 1.62 4.41
C VAL A 814 22.68 2.84 4.58
N SER A 815 21.43 2.62 4.96
CA SER A 815 20.45 3.69 5.09
C SER A 815 20.82 4.71 6.17
N TYR A 816 20.53 5.98 5.91
CA TYR A 816 20.73 7.06 6.86
C TYR A 816 19.64 7.09 7.93
N PHE A 817 20.05 7.40 9.16
CA PHE A 817 19.16 7.75 10.26
C PHE A 817 19.90 8.70 11.23
N PRO A 818 19.22 9.64 11.92
CA PRO A 818 19.87 10.67 12.73
C PRO A 818 20.73 10.19 13.91
N ASN A 819 20.68 8.90 14.23
CA ASN A 819 21.45 8.31 15.33
C ASN A 819 22.91 8.04 14.98
N TRP A 820 23.26 8.00 13.69
CA TRP A 820 24.63 7.75 13.25
C TRP A 820 25.55 8.91 13.63
N GLN A 821 26.63 8.58 14.34
CA GLN A 821 27.71 9.49 14.72
C GLN A 821 28.99 9.01 14.08
N VAL A 822 29.94 9.91 13.81
CA VAL A 822 31.18 9.55 13.11
C VAL A 822 32.41 10.06 13.85
N ARG A 823 33.46 9.25 13.83
CA ARG A 823 34.85 9.61 14.16
C ARG A 823 35.68 9.50 12.88
N GLY A 824 36.61 10.44 12.67
CA GLY A 824 37.43 10.51 11.46
C GLY A 824 36.76 11.24 10.29
N ALA A 825 35.59 11.87 10.51
CA ALA A 825 34.91 12.78 9.59
C ALA A 825 34.10 13.83 10.39
N HIS A 826 33.62 14.90 9.75
CA HIS A 826 32.85 15.94 10.43
C HIS A 826 31.37 15.58 10.64
N GLY A 827 30.80 14.77 9.74
CA GLY A 827 29.39 14.36 9.85
C GLY A 827 29.03 13.16 8.97
N VAL A 828 27.82 12.63 9.21
CA VAL A 828 27.16 11.63 8.38
C VAL A 828 25.97 12.31 7.72
N TYR A 829 25.91 12.26 6.39
CA TYR A 829 24.92 12.99 5.60
C TYR A 829 23.96 12.01 4.90
N PRO A 830 22.65 12.29 4.86
CA PRO A 830 21.76 11.56 3.98
C PRO A 830 22.15 11.82 2.52
N VAL A 831 22.15 10.77 1.70
CA VAL A 831 22.40 10.85 0.26
C VAL A 831 21.37 10.02 -0.50
N SER A 832 20.99 10.45 -1.70
CA SER A 832 20.02 9.75 -2.53
C SER A 832 20.38 8.27 -2.75
N PRO A 833 19.41 7.34 -2.67
CA PRO A 833 17.98 7.57 -2.42
C PRO A 833 17.60 7.64 -0.94
N HIS A 834 18.41 7.06 -0.04
CA HIS A 834 18.21 7.05 1.42
C HIS A 834 19.48 6.62 2.18
N LEU A 835 20.63 6.60 1.49
CA LEU A 835 21.89 6.05 1.98
C LEU A 835 22.67 7.10 2.77
N MET A 836 23.89 6.76 3.18
CA MET A 836 24.78 7.66 3.93
C MET A 836 25.97 8.12 3.10
N MET A 837 26.42 9.34 3.35
CA MET A 837 27.66 9.89 2.82
C MET A 837 28.52 10.44 3.95
N VAL A 838 29.82 10.21 3.87
CA VAL A 838 30.82 10.77 4.79
C VAL A 838 31.98 11.34 4.00
N ILE A 839 32.62 12.40 4.53
CA ILE A 839 33.83 12.98 3.94
C ILE A 839 34.97 12.73 4.94
N PRO A 840 35.85 11.74 4.70
CA PRO A 840 36.91 11.38 5.62
C PRO A 840 37.88 12.55 5.85
N ARG A 841 38.27 12.75 7.10
CA ARG A 841 39.32 13.67 7.57
C ARG A 841 40.52 12.91 8.13
N GLU A 842 40.32 11.64 8.44
CA GLU A 842 41.35 10.68 8.84
C GLU A 842 41.28 9.44 7.92
N SER A 843 42.32 8.62 7.94
CA SER A 843 42.40 7.38 7.16
C SER A 843 41.48 6.29 7.72
N GLU A 844 41.21 6.30 9.03
CA GLU A 844 40.24 5.42 9.67
C GLU A 844 38.96 6.21 10.00
N VAL A 845 37.82 5.71 9.55
CA VAL A 845 36.50 6.28 9.83
C VAL A 845 35.64 5.25 10.54
N VAL A 846 35.01 5.66 11.64
CA VAL A 846 34.13 4.79 12.43
C VAL A 846 32.78 5.49 12.61
N LEU A 847 31.73 4.89 12.07
CA LEU A 847 30.34 5.29 12.29
C LEU A 847 29.75 4.42 13.40
N THR A 848 29.11 5.04 14.38
CA THR A 848 28.47 4.34 15.50
C THR A 848 27.02 4.77 15.64
N TYR A 849 26.12 3.81 15.88
CA TYR A 849 24.72 4.10 16.12
C TYR A 849 24.51 4.51 17.58
N GLY A 850 24.39 5.81 17.81
CA GLY A 850 24.31 6.43 19.13
C GLY A 850 22.88 6.70 19.62
N LYS A 851 22.78 7.52 20.69
CA LYS A 851 21.51 8.05 21.19
C LYS A 851 21.35 9.52 20.79
N THR A 852 20.20 9.87 20.26
CA THR A 852 19.85 11.26 19.91
C THR A 852 19.47 12.10 21.15
N PHE A 853 19.32 13.41 20.96
CA PHE A 853 18.85 14.31 22.02
C PHE A 853 17.48 13.88 22.59
N TRP A 854 16.51 13.60 21.72
CA TRP A 854 15.15 13.21 22.14
C TRP A 854 15.10 11.86 22.84
N GLU A 855 15.97 10.92 22.47
CA GLU A 855 16.13 9.66 23.21
C GLU A 855 16.70 9.89 24.60
N LYS A 856 17.75 10.72 24.75
CA LYS A 856 18.33 11.05 26.05
C LYS A 856 17.29 11.70 26.97
N VAL A 857 16.53 12.68 26.47
CA VAL A 857 15.43 13.33 27.21
C VAL A 857 14.36 12.32 27.59
N GLY A 858 13.92 11.49 26.65
CA GLY A 858 12.93 10.46 26.90
C GLY A 858 13.36 9.46 27.96
N TRP A 859 14.59 8.93 27.89
CA TRP A 859 15.16 8.07 28.91
C TRP A 859 15.27 8.77 30.27
N GLY A 860 15.63 10.05 30.30
CA GLY A 860 15.65 10.85 31.53
C GLY A 860 14.28 10.92 32.20
N ILE A 861 13.23 11.24 31.43
CA ILE A 861 11.84 11.31 31.93
C ILE A 861 11.37 9.93 32.40
N THR A 862 11.63 8.87 31.63
CA THR A 862 11.24 7.50 32.00
C THR A 862 11.94 7.04 33.27
N SER A 863 13.25 7.26 33.38
CA SER A 863 14.03 6.90 34.57
C SER A 863 13.54 7.66 35.80
N PHE A 864 13.33 8.97 35.68
CA PHE A 864 12.76 9.79 36.76
C PHE A 864 11.38 9.28 37.19
N THR A 865 10.53 8.91 36.24
CA THR A 865 9.19 8.36 36.52
C THR A 865 9.27 7.06 37.33
N TRP A 866 10.13 6.12 36.92
CA TRP A 866 10.31 4.86 37.65
C TRP A 866 10.91 5.06 39.04
N ILE A 867 11.90 5.93 39.18
CA ILE A 867 12.48 6.30 40.49
C ILE A 867 11.42 6.92 41.40
N ALA A 868 10.60 7.84 40.88
CA ALA A 868 9.51 8.45 41.65
C ALA A 868 8.46 7.41 42.09
N ILE A 869 8.11 6.46 41.23
CA ILE A 869 7.20 5.36 41.56
C ILE A 869 7.83 4.45 42.64
N PHE A 870 9.11 4.12 42.51
CA PHE A 870 9.83 3.28 43.47
C PHE A 870 9.91 3.94 44.84
N ILE A 871 10.37 5.18 44.93
CA ILE A 871 10.42 5.97 46.18
C ILE A 871 9.04 6.04 46.80
N SER A 872 8.00 6.39 46.02
CA SER A 872 6.63 6.45 46.52
C SER A 872 6.16 5.10 47.09
N SER A 873 6.57 3.98 46.47
CA SER A 873 6.18 2.65 46.91
C SER A 873 6.89 2.23 48.20
N VAL A 874 8.20 2.52 48.33
CA VAL A 874 8.98 2.26 49.56
C VAL A 874 8.46 3.07 50.75
N LEU A 875 8.12 4.35 50.52
CA LEU A 875 7.52 5.21 51.55
C LEU A 875 6.15 4.68 51.99
N CYS A 876 5.31 4.20 51.06
CA CYS A 876 4.02 3.58 51.38
C CYS A 876 4.14 2.24 52.14
N LEU A 877 5.23 1.48 51.95
CA LEU A 877 5.49 0.23 52.66
C LEU A 877 6.04 0.44 54.09
N GLY A 878 6.27 1.69 54.51
CA GLY A 878 6.65 2.02 55.90
C GLY A 878 8.12 1.74 56.24
N ILE A 879 8.94 1.31 55.28
CA ILE A 879 10.36 0.97 55.47
C ILE A 879 11.21 2.22 55.78
N ALA A 880 10.73 3.43 55.44
CA ALA A 880 11.41 4.71 55.67
C ALA A 880 10.48 5.80 56.25
N ARG A 881 9.72 5.49 57.31
CA ARG A 881 8.79 6.43 57.98
C ARG A 881 9.40 7.81 58.35
N PRO A 882 10.61 7.91 58.92
CA PRO A 882 11.19 9.21 59.32
C PRO A 882 11.49 10.12 58.12
N PHE A 883 11.81 9.52 56.97
CA PHE A 883 12.08 10.25 55.72
C PHE A 883 10.78 10.68 55.03
N ALA A 884 9.74 9.84 55.10
CA ALA A 884 8.40 10.16 54.59
C ALA A 884 7.79 11.39 55.27
N GLU A 885 7.95 11.52 56.59
CA GLU A 885 7.44 12.68 57.37
C GLU A 885 8.16 14.00 57.03
N LYS A 886 9.47 13.96 56.75
CA LYS A 886 10.23 15.12 56.25
C LYS A 886 9.85 15.50 54.81
N LEU A 887 9.53 14.51 53.96
CA LEU A 887 9.11 14.77 52.58
C LEU A 887 7.65 15.26 52.49
N SER A 888 6.76 14.76 53.36
CA SER A 888 5.38 15.26 53.43
C SER A 888 5.33 16.72 53.87
N PHE A 889 6.22 17.13 54.77
CA PHE A 889 6.42 18.53 55.17
C PHE A 889 6.79 19.45 53.98
N LEU A 890 7.55 18.96 53.00
CA LEU A 890 7.82 19.68 51.74
C LEU A 890 6.61 19.68 50.80
N SER A 891 5.83 18.60 50.76
CA SER A 891 4.63 18.50 49.92
C SER A 891 3.49 19.40 50.38
N ASP A 892 3.37 19.64 51.69
CA ASP A 892 2.36 20.54 52.27
C ASP A 892 2.67 22.02 52.02
N ARG A 893 3.93 22.38 51.70
CA ARG A 893 4.30 23.74 51.25
C ARG A 893 3.91 24.03 49.80
N PHE A 894 3.73 23.01 48.96
CA PHE A 894 3.31 23.22 47.57
C PHE A 894 1.79 23.16 47.47
N ARG A 895 1.16 24.29 47.11
CA ARG A 895 -0.29 24.47 46.90
C ARG A 895 -0.88 23.66 45.72
N PHE A 896 -0.33 22.49 45.36
CA PHE A 896 -0.85 21.65 44.28
C PHE A 896 -2.31 21.24 44.51
N GLN A 897 -2.71 21.00 45.76
CA GLN A 897 -4.11 20.68 46.05
C GLN A 897 -5.04 21.86 45.75
N GLU A 898 -4.66 23.07 46.13
CA GLU A 898 -5.42 24.30 45.83
C GLU A 898 -5.44 24.59 44.32
N LEU A 899 -4.31 24.39 43.63
CA LEU A 899 -4.20 24.54 42.18
C LEU A 899 -5.12 23.56 41.43
N PHE A 900 -5.08 22.27 41.77
CA PHE A 900 -5.97 21.28 41.15
C PHE A 900 -7.44 21.53 41.48
N ALA A 901 -7.75 22.00 42.69
CA ALA A 901 -9.11 22.39 43.05
C ALA A 901 -9.60 23.60 42.23
N CYS A 902 -8.74 24.60 42.00
CA CYS A 902 -9.02 25.74 41.13
C CYS A 902 -9.25 25.30 39.68
N ILE A 903 -8.33 24.49 39.12
CA ILE A 903 -8.44 23.93 37.77
C ILE A 903 -9.71 23.10 37.64
N GLU A 904 -10.03 22.22 38.60
CA GLU A 904 -11.22 21.39 38.58
C GLU A 904 -12.50 22.24 38.64
N LYS A 905 -12.51 23.34 39.38
CA LYS A 905 -13.63 24.30 39.41
C LYS A 905 -13.84 24.96 38.04
N VAL A 906 -12.78 25.48 37.43
CA VAL A 906 -12.83 26.09 36.08
C VAL A 906 -13.27 25.07 35.04
N LEU A 907 -12.64 23.90 35.04
CA LEU A 907 -12.94 22.81 34.12
C LEU A 907 -14.35 22.25 34.30
N THR A 908 -14.89 22.24 35.51
CA THR A 908 -16.29 21.84 35.75
C THR A 908 -17.27 22.81 35.07
N ILE A 909 -16.97 24.11 35.07
CA ILE A 909 -17.75 25.14 34.37
C ILE A 909 -17.63 24.97 32.85
N LEU A 910 -16.41 24.73 32.34
CA LEU A 910 -16.14 24.59 30.91
C LEU A 910 -16.53 23.22 30.34
N ARG A 911 -16.69 22.18 31.16
CA ARG A 911 -16.90 20.78 30.73
C ARG A 911 -18.01 20.59 29.71
N PRO A 912 -19.22 21.21 29.83
CA PRO A 912 -20.26 21.07 28.82
C PRO A 912 -19.84 21.66 27.46
N TRP A 913 -19.15 22.80 27.47
CA TRP A 913 -18.64 23.45 26.25
C TRP A 913 -17.51 22.64 25.62
N LEU A 914 -16.59 22.12 26.43
CA LEU A 914 -15.53 21.22 25.97
C LEU A 914 -16.09 19.94 25.37
N LEU A 915 -17.18 19.40 25.92
CA LEU A 915 -17.88 18.25 25.36
C LEU A 915 -18.53 18.58 24.01
N VAL A 916 -19.22 19.71 23.91
CA VAL A 916 -19.81 20.18 22.64
C VAL A 916 -18.72 20.39 21.59
N LEU A 917 -17.62 21.04 21.95
CA LEU A 917 -16.46 21.23 21.07
C LEU A 917 -15.89 19.88 20.63
N ALA A 918 -15.64 18.95 21.55
CA ALA A 918 -15.12 17.62 21.23
C ALA A 918 -16.05 16.84 20.29
N LEU A 919 -17.37 16.88 20.53
CA LEU A 919 -18.36 16.24 19.66
C LEU A 919 -18.42 16.90 18.28
N LEU A 920 -18.34 18.24 18.21
CA LEU A 920 -18.33 18.99 16.96
C LEU A 920 -17.06 18.72 16.15
N THR A 921 -15.88 18.73 16.79
CA THR A 921 -14.61 18.38 16.16
C THR A 921 -14.64 16.95 15.64
N ALA A 922 -15.10 15.99 16.44
CA ALA A 922 -15.24 14.60 16.02
C ALA A 922 -16.24 14.44 14.86
N PHE A 923 -17.35 15.18 14.87
CA PHE A 923 -18.32 15.18 13.78
C PHE A 923 -17.75 15.77 12.48
N LEU A 924 -17.03 16.89 12.57
CA LEU A 924 -16.31 17.47 11.44
C LEU A 924 -15.25 16.51 10.91
N LEU A 925 -14.48 15.85 11.78
CA LEU A 925 -13.50 14.84 11.41
C LEU A 925 -14.13 13.67 10.65
N ILE A 926 -15.32 13.20 11.09
CA ILE A 926 -16.09 12.16 10.40
C ILE A 926 -16.52 12.64 9.01
N ILE A 927 -17.07 13.86 8.90
CA ILE A 927 -17.53 14.41 7.62
C ILE A 927 -16.36 14.59 6.65
N PHE A 928 -15.33 15.33 7.07
CA PHE A 928 -14.17 15.59 6.22
C PHE A 928 -13.42 14.29 5.88
N GLY A 929 -13.28 13.39 6.84
CA GLY A 929 -12.73 12.05 6.62
C GLY A 929 -13.55 11.27 5.60
N ALA A 930 -14.87 11.17 5.76
CA ALA A 930 -15.75 10.51 4.78
C ALA A 930 -15.70 11.16 3.39
N LEU A 931 -15.53 12.48 3.31
CA LEU A 931 -15.46 13.22 2.05
C LEU A 931 -14.09 13.13 1.37
N LYS A 932 -12.98 13.05 2.10
CA LYS A 932 -11.61 13.08 1.54
C LYS A 932 -10.92 11.71 1.50
N ARG A 933 -11.27 10.78 2.40
CA ARG A 933 -10.65 9.44 2.49
C ARG A 933 -10.59 8.78 1.11
N ASN A 934 -9.39 8.44 0.68
CA ASN A 934 -9.15 7.71 -0.57
C ASN A 934 -9.82 8.32 -1.81
N LEU A 935 -9.78 9.65 -1.94
CA LEU A 935 -10.36 10.36 -3.08
C LEU A 935 -9.85 9.82 -4.43
N PRO A 936 -8.54 9.57 -4.65
CA PRO A 936 -8.05 9.01 -5.91
C PRO A 936 -8.72 7.69 -6.32
N VAL A 937 -8.78 6.72 -5.41
CA VAL A 937 -9.43 5.42 -5.65
C VAL A 937 -10.92 5.58 -5.91
N ARG A 938 -11.62 6.47 -5.19
CA ARG A 938 -13.05 6.71 -5.44
C ARG A 938 -13.29 7.35 -6.79
N THR A 939 -12.46 8.30 -7.18
CA THR A 939 -12.50 8.94 -8.49
C THR A 939 -12.34 7.90 -9.60
N TYR A 940 -11.34 7.02 -9.49
CA TYR A 940 -11.16 5.91 -10.41
C TYR A 940 -12.36 4.96 -10.44
N ILE A 941 -12.84 4.48 -9.28
CA ILE A 941 -13.98 3.55 -9.20
C ILE A 941 -15.24 4.15 -9.83
N GLU A 942 -15.55 5.41 -9.54
CA GLU A 942 -16.74 6.08 -10.10
C GLU A 942 -16.60 6.30 -11.61
N GLY A 943 -15.44 6.75 -12.07
CA GLY A 943 -15.16 6.85 -13.51
C GLY A 943 -15.30 5.50 -14.22
N ALA A 944 -14.69 4.44 -13.67
CA ALA A 944 -14.71 3.09 -14.23
C ALA A 944 -16.13 2.49 -14.27
N LYS A 945 -16.98 2.77 -13.27
CA LYS A 945 -18.40 2.40 -13.30
C LYS A 945 -19.15 3.09 -14.43
N ASN A 946 -18.93 4.38 -14.63
CA ASN A 946 -19.58 5.11 -15.72
C ASN A 946 -19.11 4.56 -17.08
N TYR A 947 -17.83 4.19 -17.21
CA TYR A 947 -17.29 3.48 -18.38
C TYR A 947 -17.97 2.11 -18.60
N GLU A 948 -18.11 1.28 -17.56
CA GLU A 948 -18.77 -0.03 -17.68
C GLU A 948 -20.26 0.11 -18.05
N ILE A 949 -20.96 1.11 -17.50
CA ILE A 949 -22.34 1.44 -17.90
C ILE A 949 -22.39 1.80 -19.39
N ALA A 950 -21.50 2.67 -19.86
CA ALA A 950 -21.42 3.05 -21.26
C ALA A 950 -21.19 1.84 -22.18
N GLY A 951 -20.25 0.96 -21.81
CA GLY A 951 -19.98 -0.28 -22.55
C GLY A 951 -21.18 -1.22 -22.63
N ARG A 952 -21.99 -1.30 -21.58
CA ARG A 952 -23.25 -2.07 -21.59
C ARG A 952 -24.30 -1.45 -22.50
N LEU A 953 -24.52 -0.14 -22.40
CA LEU A 953 -25.48 0.59 -23.24
C LEU A 953 -25.09 0.50 -24.72
N SER A 954 -23.80 0.55 -25.02
CA SER A 954 -23.27 0.35 -26.36
C SER A 954 -23.61 -1.05 -26.91
N ARG A 955 -23.47 -2.11 -26.09
CA ARG A 955 -23.90 -3.48 -26.45
C ARG A 955 -25.42 -3.62 -26.60
N GLU A 956 -26.21 -2.79 -25.92
CA GLU A 956 -27.68 -2.71 -26.07
C GLU A 956 -28.11 -1.81 -27.26
N ASN A 957 -27.18 -1.37 -28.13
CA ASN A 957 -27.41 -0.44 -29.24
C ASN A 957 -27.96 0.95 -28.84
N LYS A 958 -27.78 1.37 -27.58
CA LYS A 958 -28.18 2.70 -27.07
C LYS A 958 -27.03 3.70 -27.13
N ARG A 959 -26.64 4.08 -28.35
CA ARG A 959 -25.42 4.86 -28.60
C ARG A 959 -25.41 6.23 -27.93
N ASP A 960 -26.49 7.00 -28.04
CA ASP A 960 -26.58 8.37 -27.48
C ASP A 960 -26.53 8.37 -25.95
N GLU A 961 -27.09 7.34 -25.30
CA GLU A 961 -26.98 7.16 -23.86
C GLU A 961 -25.56 6.74 -23.45
N ALA A 962 -24.94 5.81 -24.20
CA ALA A 962 -23.58 5.37 -23.95
C ALA A 962 -22.57 6.53 -24.02
N GLU A 963 -22.70 7.40 -25.02
CA GLU A 963 -21.86 8.60 -25.18
C GLU A 963 -21.91 9.54 -23.96
N LYS A 964 -23.10 9.78 -23.41
CA LYS A 964 -23.26 10.57 -22.17
C LYS A 964 -22.49 9.97 -21.00
N TYR A 965 -22.48 8.64 -20.88
CA TYR A 965 -21.77 7.96 -19.81
C TYR A 965 -20.25 7.90 -20.03
N TYR A 966 -19.77 7.79 -21.27
CA TYR A 966 -18.33 7.94 -21.56
C TYR A 966 -17.83 9.35 -21.21
N HIS A 967 -18.56 10.41 -21.60
CA HIS A 967 -18.23 11.77 -21.19
C HIS A 967 -18.29 11.96 -19.68
N LYS A 968 -19.23 11.30 -19.00
CA LYS A 968 -19.29 11.32 -17.53
C LYS A 968 -18.08 10.61 -16.91
N ALA A 969 -17.66 9.47 -17.45
CA ALA A 969 -16.47 8.76 -16.98
C ALA A 969 -15.23 9.66 -17.06
N ILE A 970 -15.03 10.32 -18.21
CA ILE A 970 -13.92 11.25 -18.45
C ILE A 970 -13.94 12.40 -17.43
N ARG A 971 -15.07 13.13 -17.31
CA ARG A 971 -15.18 14.26 -16.36
C ARG A 971 -14.95 13.87 -14.90
N GLU A 972 -15.32 12.65 -14.51
CA GLU A 972 -15.02 12.16 -13.18
C GLU A 972 -13.52 11.92 -13.00
N MET A 973 -12.88 11.24 -13.94
CA MET A 973 -11.44 10.92 -13.88
C MET A 973 -10.54 12.15 -14.00
N GLU A 974 -10.92 13.14 -14.81
CA GLU A 974 -10.20 14.42 -14.97
C GLU A 974 -9.88 15.09 -13.64
N LYS A 975 -10.77 14.98 -12.64
CA LYS A 975 -10.55 15.53 -11.30
C LYS A 975 -9.27 15.04 -10.64
N LEU A 976 -8.88 13.79 -10.93
CA LEU A 976 -7.60 13.22 -10.46
C LEU A 976 -6.46 13.53 -11.44
N LEU A 977 -6.74 13.54 -12.73
CA LEU A 977 -5.71 13.73 -13.77
C LEU A 977 -5.12 15.15 -13.79
N TYR A 978 -5.87 16.18 -13.37
CA TYR A 978 -5.35 17.55 -13.24
C TYR A 978 -4.30 17.71 -12.14
N GLU A 979 -4.37 16.92 -11.07
CA GLU A 979 -3.44 16.96 -9.93
C GLU A 979 -2.52 15.72 -9.90
N ARG A 980 -2.37 15.02 -11.03
CA ARG A 980 -1.69 13.71 -11.11
C ARG A 980 -0.24 13.72 -10.64
N GLU A 981 0.48 14.83 -10.86
CA GLU A 981 1.88 14.99 -10.46
C GLU A 981 2.05 14.93 -8.93
N ASN A 982 0.99 15.26 -8.17
CA ASN A 982 1.01 15.19 -6.71
C ASN A 982 0.70 13.77 -6.18
N HIS A 983 0.53 12.78 -7.07
CA HIS A 983 0.01 11.46 -6.73
C HIS A 983 0.80 10.33 -7.39
N ASP A 984 1.68 9.71 -6.60
CA ASP A 984 2.35 8.47 -6.97
C ASP A 984 1.47 7.24 -6.64
N LEU A 985 0.32 7.11 -7.32
CA LEU A 985 -0.65 6.03 -7.09
C LEU A 985 -1.05 5.32 -8.39
N LEU A 986 -1.16 4.00 -8.34
CA LEU A 986 -1.60 3.17 -9.47
C LEU A 986 -2.93 3.64 -10.07
N ASP A 987 -3.86 4.14 -9.25
CA ASP A 987 -5.15 4.65 -9.69
C ASP A 987 -5.05 5.81 -10.69
N VAL A 988 -3.95 6.58 -10.67
CA VAL A 988 -3.67 7.63 -11.67
C VAL A 988 -3.52 7.01 -13.06
N ILE A 989 -2.68 5.99 -13.20
CA ILE A 989 -2.48 5.31 -14.49
C ILE A 989 -3.77 4.63 -14.96
N LEU A 990 -4.52 4.03 -14.04
CA LEU A 990 -5.81 3.40 -14.40
C LEU A 990 -6.84 4.44 -14.87
N CYS A 991 -6.84 5.65 -14.30
CA CYS A 991 -7.62 6.77 -14.80
C CYS A 991 -7.16 7.20 -16.20
N ILE A 992 -5.85 7.35 -16.45
CA ILE A 992 -5.32 7.69 -17.78
C ILE A 992 -5.78 6.67 -18.83
N LEU A 993 -5.58 5.38 -18.55
CA LEU A 993 -5.99 4.30 -19.46
C LEU A 993 -7.50 4.31 -19.72
N THR A 994 -8.31 4.41 -18.68
CA THR A 994 -9.77 4.36 -18.83
C THR A 994 -10.31 5.61 -19.55
N THR A 995 -9.71 6.77 -19.34
CA THR A 995 -9.99 8.00 -20.10
C THR A 995 -9.64 7.83 -21.57
N GLY A 996 -8.45 7.30 -21.88
CA GLY A 996 -8.02 6.98 -23.25
C GLY A 996 -9.01 6.04 -23.94
N ILE A 997 -9.37 4.92 -23.29
CA ILE A 997 -10.33 3.95 -23.83
C ILE A 997 -11.71 4.60 -24.03
N SER A 998 -12.14 5.49 -23.13
CA SER A 998 -13.42 6.20 -23.27
C SER A 998 -13.43 7.09 -24.51
N TYR A 999 -12.34 7.81 -24.80
CA TYR A 999 -12.20 8.58 -26.04
C TYR A 999 -12.17 7.70 -27.29
N GLU A 1000 -11.56 6.50 -27.24
CA GLU A 1000 -11.63 5.54 -28.35
C GLU A 1000 -13.08 5.16 -28.68
N GLN A 1001 -13.89 4.89 -27.65
CA GLN A 1001 -15.30 4.53 -27.81
C GLN A 1001 -16.17 5.68 -28.34
N LEU A 1002 -15.77 6.93 -28.06
CA LEU A 1002 -16.37 8.15 -28.62
C LEU A 1002 -15.89 8.45 -30.04
N GLY A 1003 -14.93 7.69 -30.58
CA GLY A 1003 -14.33 7.94 -31.90
C GLY A 1003 -13.34 9.11 -31.91
N GLN A 1004 -12.99 9.70 -30.76
CA GLN A 1004 -12.02 10.79 -30.62
C GLN A 1004 -10.61 10.22 -30.42
N ARG A 1005 -10.09 9.57 -31.46
CA ARG A 1005 -8.86 8.76 -31.35
C ARG A 1005 -7.59 9.57 -31.12
N ASP A 1006 -7.50 10.79 -31.62
CA ASP A 1006 -6.34 11.65 -31.39
C ASP A 1006 -6.20 11.98 -29.89
N LYS A 1007 -7.31 12.34 -29.23
CA LYS A 1007 -7.33 12.52 -27.77
C LYS A 1007 -7.02 11.24 -27.00
N ALA A 1008 -7.49 10.09 -27.49
CA ALA A 1008 -7.14 8.81 -26.87
C ALA A 1008 -5.63 8.54 -26.95
N ALA A 1009 -5.01 8.82 -28.10
CA ALA A 1009 -3.58 8.69 -28.29
C ALA A 1009 -2.79 9.64 -27.37
N GLU A 1010 -3.20 10.91 -27.23
CA GLU A 1010 -2.58 11.88 -26.31
C GLU A 1010 -2.49 11.34 -24.88
N TRP A 1011 -3.58 10.74 -24.37
CA TRP A 1011 -3.57 10.13 -23.02
C TRP A 1011 -2.67 8.91 -22.91
N TYR A 1012 -2.59 8.07 -23.94
CA TYR A 1012 -1.65 6.95 -23.94
C TYR A 1012 -0.20 7.42 -24.03
N GLU A 1013 0.06 8.49 -24.78
CA GLU A 1013 1.37 9.13 -24.87
C GLU A 1013 1.81 9.69 -23.50
N THR A 1014 0.88 10.22 -22.68
CA THR A 1014 1.16 10.62 -21.29
C THR A 1014 1.81 9.50 -20.46
N ILE A 1015 1.36 8.24 -20.60
CA ILE A 1015 1.96 7.11 -19.88
C ILE A 1015 3.40 6.89 -20.35
N ILE A 1016 3.66 7.06 -21.64
CA ILE A 1016 4.97 6.82 -22.26
C ILE A 1016 5.95 7.92 -21.88
N SER A 1017 5.50 9.18 -21.80
CA SER A 1017 6.36 10.34 -21.52
C SER A 1017 6.57 10.59 -20.02
N GLU A 1018 5.50 10.55 -19.22
CA GLU A 1018 5.56 10.90 -17.80
C GLU A 1018 5.87 9.68 -16.92
N TYR A 1019 5.57 8.45 -17.36
CA TYR A 1019 5.75 7.23 -16.57
C TYR A 1019 6.52 6.13 -17.34
N PRO A 1020 7.72 6.43 -17.88
CA PRO A 1020 8.44 5.55 -18.81
C PRO A 1020 8.85 4.19 -18.23
N TYR A 1021 8.91 4.05 -16.89
CA TYR A 1021 9.23 2.81 -16.19
C TYR A 1021 8.00 1.99 -15.78
N SER A 1022 6.81 2.55 -15.91
CA SER A 1022 5.56 1.89 -15.57
C SER A 1022 5.36 0.56 -16.33
N ARG A 1023 4.72 -0.40 -15.66
CA ARG A 1023 4.26 -1.66 -16.27
C ARG A 1023 3.14 -1.52 -17.31
N TYR A 1024 2.66 -0.30 -17.56
CA TYR A 1024 1.59 0.00 -18.52
C TYR A 1024 2.11 0.62 -19.83
N VAL A 1025 3.42 0.85 -19.96
CA VAL A 1025 4.02 1.41 -21.18
C VAL A 1025 3.79 0.50 -22.40
N GLY A 1026 3.92 -0.81 -22.24
CA GLY A 1026 3.63 -1.77 -23.31
C GLY A 1026 2.17 -1.73 -23.77
N GLU A 1027 1.22 -1.55 -22.83
CA GLU A 1027 -0.20 -1.38 -23.14
C GLU A 1027 -0.45 -0.10 -23.94
N ALA A 1028 0.10 1.02 -23.46
CA ALA A 1028 -0.06 2.33 -24.10
C ALA A 1028 0.48 2.32 -25.55
N CYS A 1029 1.69 1.80 -25.77
CA CYS A 1029 2.25 1.67 -27.11
C CYS A 1029 1.38 0.78 -28.01
N TRP A 1030 0.93 -0.38 -27.52
CA TRP A 1030 0.07 -1.27 -28.29
C TRP A 1030 -1.27 -0.61 -28.65
N LYS A 1031 -1.87 0.15 -27.72
CA LYS A 1031 -3.11 0.91 -27.96
C LYS A 1031 -2.95 1.98 -29.04
N ILE A 1032 -1.88 2.77 -28.99
CA ILE A 1032 -1.59 3.78 -30.03
C ILE A 1032 -1.39 3.10 -31.40
N ALA A 1033 -0.68 1.97 -31.45
CA ALA A 1033 -0.50 1.21 -32.69
C ALA A 1033 -1.84 0.76 -33.29
N LEU A 1034 -2.80 0.33 -32.47
CA LEU A 1034 -4.14 -0.03 -32.93
C LEU A 1034 -4.93 1.17 -33.47
N ILE A 1035 -4.80 2.34 -32.85
CA ILE A 1035 -5.39 3.60 -33.34
C ILE A 1035 -4.85 3.94 -34.72
N ARG A 1036 -3.52 3.99 -34.89
CA ARG A 1036 -2.89 4.30 -36.19
C ARG A 1036 -3.25 3.27 -37.26
N LYS A 1037 -3.31 1.99 -36.89
CA LYS A 1037 -3.77 0.90 -37.75
C LYS A 1037 -5.22 1.10 -38.22
N TYR A 1038 -6.09 1.55 -37.34
CA TYR A 1038 -7.49 1.83 -37.66
C TYR A 1038 -7.60 3.02 -38.63
N ASP A 1039 -6.96 4.16 -38.31
CA ASP A 1039 -7.02 5.36 -39.13
C ASP A 1039 -6.41 5.13 -40.51
N ARG A 1040 -5.32 4.36 -40.57
CA ARG A 1040 -4.76 3.86 -41.83
C ARG A 1040 -5.81 3.15 -42.66
N ASN A 1041 -6.53 2.18 -42.10
CA ASN A 1041 -7.49 1.40 -42.87
C ASN A 1041 -8.59 2.29 -43.47
N GLN A 1042 -9.07 3.30 -42.74
CA GLN A 1042 -10.03 4.27 -43.26
C GLN A 1042 -9.45 5.08 -44.43
N ASN A 1043 -8.23 5.61 -44.27
CA ASN A 1043 -7.58 6.38 -45.34
C ASN A 1043 -7.25 5.50 -46.56
N LEU A 1044 -6.92 4.23 -46.35
CA LEU A 1044 -6.65 3.28 -47.43
C LEU A 1044 -7.93 2.98 -48.22
N GLU A 1045 -9.04 2.75 -47.55
CA GLU A 1045 -10.34 2.51 -48.20
C GLU A 1045 -10.85 3.76 -48.93
N ALA A 1046 -10.84 4.92 -48.27
CA ALA A 1046 -11.24 6.19 -48.85
C ALA A 1046 -10.35 6.59 -50.03
N GLY A 1047 -9.02 6.44 -49.89
CA GLY A 1047 -8.05 6.69 -50.94
C GLY A 1047 -8.30 5.82 -52.16
N MET A 1048 -8.51 4.51 -51.96
CA MET A 1048 -8.83 3.57 -53.04
C MET A 1048 -10.18 3.88 -53.71
N MET A 1049 -11.18 4.34 -52.96
CA MET A 1049 -12.46 4.77 -53.52
C MET A 1049 -12.31 6.02 -54.39
N LYS A 1050 -11.53 7.01 -53.91
CA LYS A 1050 -11.24 8.26 -54.64
C LYS A 1050 -10.45 8.01 -55.93
N LEU A 1051 -9.46 7.12 -55.89
CA LEU A 1051 -8.73 6.69 -57.08
C LEU A 1051 -9.65 6.03 -58.11
N ARG A 1052 -10.59 5.19 -57.68
CA ARG A 1052 -11.59 4.57 -58.57
C ARG A 1052 -12.57 5.58 -59.18
N ALA A 1053 -12.84 6.68 -58.47
CA ALA A 1053 -13.69 7.77 -58.94
C ALA A 1053 -12.95 8.78 -59.85
N GLY A 1054 -11.66 8.57 -60.13
CA GLY A 1054 -10.84 9.48 -60.95
C GLY A 1054 -10.23 10.66 -60.20
N GLU A 1055 -10.48 10.79 -58.90
CA GLU A 1055 -9.93 11.87 -58.03
C GLU A 1055 -8.49 11.54 -57.59
N THR A 1056 -7.56 11.54 -58.55
CA THR A 1056 -6.18 11.02 -58.37
C THR A 1056 -5.40 11.71 -57.25
N HIS A 1057 -5.40 13.04 -57.20
CA HIS A 1057 -4.65 13.80 -56.19
C HIS A 1057 -5.16 13.53 -54.76
N ALA A 1058 -6.49 13.57 -54.55
CA ALA A 1058 -7.11 13.29 -53.26
C ALA A 1058 -6.88 11.82 -52.83
N GLY A 1059 -6.99 10.88 -53.77
CA GLY A 1059 -6.71 9.47 -53.53
C GLY A 1059 -5.26 9.20 -53.12
N ASN A 1060 -4.30 9.77 -53.84
CA ASN A 1060 -2.86 9.64 -53.54
C ASN A 1060 -2.49 10.29 -52.20
N SER A 1061 -3.05 11.46 -51.87
CA SER A 1061 -2.85 12.12 -50.58
C SER A 1061 -3.30 11.24 -49.41
N LEU A 1062 -4.49 10.62 -49.51
CA LEU A 1062 -5.00 9.68 -48.52
C LEU A 1062 -4.13 8.42 -48.40
N LEU A 1063 -3.63 7.90 -49.52
CA LEU A 1063 -2.71 6.76 -49.51
C LEU A 1063 -1.36 7.10 -48.87
N ARG A 1064 -0.77 8.28 -49.13
CA ARG A 1064 0.45 8.75 -48.44
C ARG A 1064 0.22 8.86 -46.93
N LYS A 1065 -0.95 9.36 -46.51
CA LYS A 1065 -1.34 9.37 -45.09
C LYS A 1065 -1.44 7.96 -44.51
N ALA A 1066 -2.02 7.01 -45.23
CA ALA A 1066 -2.08 5.60 -44.82
C ALA A 1066 -0.68 4.96 -44.74
N ILE A 1067 0.24 5.29 -45.65
CA ILE A 1067 1.65 4.83 -45.58
C ILE A 1067 2.29 5.31 -44.29
N ARG A 1068 2.19 6.61 -43.99
CA ARG A 1068 2.75 7.19 -42.76
C ARG A 1068 2.18 6.50 -41.51
N GLN A 1069 0.86 6.33 -41.44
CA GLN A 1069 0.19 5.65 -40.33
C GLN A 1069 0.55 4.16 -40.22
N THR A 1070 0.91 3.51 -41.33
CA THR A 1070 1.44 2.13 -41.30
C THR A 1070 2.81 2.08 -40.64
N ARG A 1071 3.69 3.03 -40.96
CA ARG A 1071 5.01 3.15 -40.32
C ARG A 1071 4.87 3.44 -38.83
N GLU A 1072 4.09 4.46 -38.48
CA GLU A 1072 3.78 4.81 -37.08
C GLU A 1072 3.22 3.61 -36.31
N ALA A 1073 2.26 2.86 -36.89
CA ALA A 1073 1.70 1.68 -36.23
C ALA A 1073 2.75 0.59 -35.97
N TRP A 1074 3.66 0.36 -36.91
CA TRP A 1074 4.74 -0.62 -36.75
C TRP A 1074 5.79 -0.17 -35.74
N GLU A 1075 6.14 1.13 -35.72
CA GLU A 1075 7.01 1.73 -34.71
C GLU A 1075 6.43 1.56 -33.31
N TYR A 1076 5.14 1.83 -33.11
CA TYR A 1076 4.51 1.65 -31.81
C TYR A 1076 4.35 0.17 -31.41
N PHE A 1077 4.08 -0.75 -32.36
CA PHE A 1077 4.12 -2.18 -32.05
C PHE A 1077 5.52 -2.63 -31.64
N GLN A 1078 6.55 -2.13 -32.31
CA GLN A 1078 7.94 -2.42 -31.96
C GLN A 1078 8.29 -1.82 -30.60
N ALA A 1079 7.91 -0.57 -30.32
CA ALA A 1079 8.09 0.07 -29.03
C ALA A 1079 7.38 -0.69 -27.90
N ALA A 1080 6.19 -1.24 -28.12
CA ALA A 1080 5.51 -2.09 -27.13
C ALA A 1080 6.31 -3.36 -26.80
N VAL A 1081 7.05 -3.90 -27.78
CA VAL A 1081 7.91 -5.07 -27.61
C VAL A 1081 9.25 -4.70 -26.98
N GLU A 1082 9.84 -3.57 -27.34
CA GLU A 1082 11.15 -3.15 -26.84
C GLU A 1082 11.07 -2.59 -25.44
N LYS A 1083 10.09 -1.71 -25.17
CA LYS A 1083 9.95 -1.06 -23.87
C LYS A 1083 9.50 -2.06 -22.80
N ASP A 1084 8.66 -3.04 -23.13
CA ASP A 1084 8.07 -3.96 -22.15
C ASP A 1084 8.03 -5.41 -22.67
N LEU A 1085 9.22 -5.95 -22.95
CA LEU A 1085 9.47 -7.21 -23.67
C LEU A 1085 8.70 -8.43 -23.15
N TYR A 1086 8.47 -8.47 -21.84
CA TYR A 1086 7.95 -9.62 -21.12
C TYR A 1086 6.45 -9.54 -20.83
N SER A 1087 5.79 -8.41 -21.12
CA SER A 1087 4.37 -8.29 -20.83
C SER A 1087 3.46 -9.02 -21.84
N PRO A 1088 2.19 -9.27 -21.46
CA PRO A 1088 1.17 -9.73 -22.38
C PRO A 1088 1.03 -8.82 -23.61
N TRP A 1089 1.29 -7.52 -23.46
CA TRP A 1089 1.17 -6.53 -24.52
C TRP A 1089 2.25 -6.66 -25.58
N ALA A 1090 3.49 -6.96 -25.20
CA ALA A 1090 4.54 -7.31 -26.17
C ALA A 1090 4.15 -8.56 -27.00
N LYS A 1091 3.55 -9.57 -26.37
CA LYS A 1091 3.03 -10.75 -27.09
C LYS A 1091 1.92 -10.37 -28.07
N HIS A 1092 0.98 -9.51 -27.66
CA HIS A 1092 -0.07 -9.01 -28.54
C HIS A 1092 0.49 -8.18 -29.70
N ALA A 1093 1.45 -7.29 -29.43
CA ALA A 1093 2.12 -6.47 -30.44
C ALA A 1093 2.86 -7.33 -31.49
N ARG A 1094 3.65 -8.34 -31.08
CA ARG A 1094 4.32 -9.26 -32.03
C ARG A 1094 3.30 -9.97 -32.94
N ARG A 1095 2.20 -10.47 -32.37
CA ARG A 1095 1.13 -11.14 -33.12
C ARG A 1095 0.47 -10.19 -34.11
N ASP A 1096 0.08 -9.02 -33.64
CA ASP A 1096 -0.70 -8.06 -34.42
C ASP A 1096 0.16 -7.41 -35.51
N MET A 1097 1.44 -7.15 -35.24
CA MET A 1097 2.43 -6.72 -36.24
C MET A 1097 2.63 -7.76 -37.33
N LYS A 1098 2.77 -9.06 -36.98
CA LYS A 1098 2.88 -10.14 -37.97
C LYS A 1098 1.62 -10.26 -38.83
N ALA A 1099 0.44 -10.16 -38.21
CA ALA A 1099 -0.84 -10.17 -38.92
C ALA A 1099 -0.97 -8.96 -39.85
N ASP A 1100 -0.52 -7.79 -39.41
CA ASP A 1100 -0.59 -6.54 -40.17
C ASP A 1100 0.35 -6.55 -41.38
N LYS A 1101 1.60 -7.03 -41.25
CA LYS A 1101 2.51 -7.25 -42.38
C LYS A 1101 1.89 -8.15 -43.46
N LYS A 1102 1.20 -9.22 -43.04
CA LYS A 1102 0.47 -10.12 -43.98
C LYS A 1102 -0.74 -9.42 -44.63
N TYR A 1103 -1.41 -8.53 -43.92
CA TYR A 1103 -2.51 -7.72 -44.47
C TYR A 1103 -2.01 -6.74 -45.53
N ILE A 1104 -0.95 -5.97 -45.25
CA ILE A 1104 -0.33 -5.04 -46.20
C ILE A 1104 0.14 -5.76 -47.47
N LYS A 1105 0.81 -6.91 -47.34
CA LYS A 1105 1.22 -7.73 -48.49
C LYS A 1105 0.05 -8.24 -49.34
N ARG A 1106 -1.15 -8.38 -48.78
CA ARG A 1106 -2.32 -8.88 -49.50
C ARG A 1106 -3.00 -7.79 -50.31
N ILE A 1107 -3.03 -6.58 -49.76
CA ILE A 1107 -3.69 -5.43 -50.40
C ILE A 1107 -2.77 -4.69 -51.37
N SER A 1108 -1.45 -4.93 -51.31
CA SER A 1108 -0.45 -4.29 -52.16
C SER A 1108 -0.81 -4.32 -53.65
N HIS A 1109 -1.14 -5.50 -54.19
CA HIS A 1109 -1.50 -5.65 -55.60
C HIS A 1109 -2.69 -4.75 -56.01
N ARG A 1110 -3.67 -4.57 -55.11
CA ARG A 1110 -4.82 -3.70 -55.36
C ARG A 1110 -4.41 -2.23 -55.40
N ILE A 1111 -3.52 -1.81 -54.50
CA ILE A 1111 -3.03 -0.43 -54.43
C ILE A 1111 -2.14 -0.14 -55.63
N VAL A 1112 -1.21 -1.04 -55.94
CA VAL A 1112 -0.32 -0.98 -57.12
C VAL A 1112 -1.12 -0.90 -58.42
N SER A 1113 -2.26 -1.61 -58.52
CA SER A 1113 -3.13 -1.53 -59.70
C SER A 1113 -3.94 -0.23 -59.81
N ALA A 1114 -4.02 0.57 -58.75
CA ALA A 1114 -4.92 1.73 -58.66
C ALA A 1114 -4.21 3.09 -58.63
N THR A 1115 -2.88 3.12 -58.52
CA THR A 1115 -2.08 4.35 -58.50
C THR A 1115 -0.88 4.24 -59.45
N ARG A 1116 -0.30 5.40 -59.78
CA ARG A 1116 0.92 5.54 -60.60
C ARG A 1116 2.01 6.37 -59.89
N GLU A 1117 1.81 6.70 -58.62
CA GLU A 1117 2.79 7.44 -57.82
C GLU A 1117 3.89 6.51 -57.33
N ASP A 1118 5.12 6.78 -57.75
CA ASP A 1118 6.27 5.90 -57.52
C ASP A 1118 6.55 5.67 -56.03
N ASP A 1119 6.34 6.67 -55.16
CA ASP A 1119 6.58 6.52 -53.71
C ASP A 1119 5.54 5.61 -53.03
N ILE A 1120 4.29 5.65 -53.48
CA ILE A 1120 3.22 4.76 -53.02
C ILE A 1120 3.45 3.35 -53.58
N LEU A 1121 3.81 3.26 -54.86
CA LEU A 1121 4.15 1.99 -55.49
C LEU A 1121 5.33 1.32 -54.78
N GLU A 1122 6.38 2.08 -54.43
CA GLU A 1122 7.56 1.57 -53.72
C GLU A 1122 7.19 0.96 -52.37
N PHE A 1123 6.39 1.65 -51.55
CA PHE A 1123 6.00 1.16 -50.23
C PHE A 1123 5.19 -0.15 -50.29
N PHE A 1124 4.35 -0.33 -51.31
CA PHE A 1124 3.49 -1.51 -51.45
C PHE A 1124 4.05 -2.59 -52.40
N SER A 1125 5.15 -2.36 -53.12
CA SER A 1125 5.68 -3.32 -54.09
C SER A 1125 6.24 -4.62 -53.48
N PRO A 1126 6.00 -5.78 -54.12
CA PRO A 1126 6.77 -6.98 -53.81
C PRO A 1126 8.20 -6.78 -54.33
N THR A 1127 9.16 -6.66 -53.41
CA THR A 1127 10.60 -6.50 -53.64
C THR A 1127 11.11 -7.28 -54.86
N ARG A 1128 11.62 -6.57 -55.89
CA ARG A 1128 12.50 -7.15 -56.91
C ARG A 1128 13.94 -6.86 -56.49
N ASP A 1129 14.64 -7.88 -55.98
CA ASP A 1129 16.10 -7.86 -55.95
C ASP A 1129 16.60 -8.03 -57.39
N VAL A 1130 17.44 -7.11 -57.85
CA VAL A 1130 18.12 -7.22 -59.15
C VAL A 1130 19.22 -8.30 -59.02
N ALA A 1131 19.19 -9.29 -59.91
CA ALA A 1131 20.09 -10.44 -59.88
C ALA A 1131 21.56 -10.04 -60.08
N LYS A 1132 22.46 -10.74 -59.39
CA LYS A 1132 23.92 -10.61 -59.47
C LYS A 1132 24.39 -10.81 -60.93
N GLY A 1133 25.24 -9.92 -61.44
CA GLY A 1133 25.78 -9.98 -62.83
C GLY A 1133 24.99 -9.23 -63.91
N SER A 1134 23.88 -8.54 -63.58
CA SER A 1134 23.18 -7.70 -64.57
C SER A 1134 23.85 -6.34 -64.75
N ALA A 1135 24.01 -5.89 -66.00
CA ALA A 1135 24.42 -4.53 -66.35
C ALA A 1135 23.19 -3.66 -66.60
N THR A 1136 23.05 -2.57 -65.84
CA THR A 1136 21.96 -1.60 -66.00
C THR A 1136 22.51 -0.34 -66.66
N PRO A 1137 22.11 0.00 -67.90
CA PRO A 1137 22.44 1.27 -68.51
C PRO A 1137 21.61 2.39 -67.88
N PHE A 1138 22.23 3.53 -67.61
CA PHE A 1138 21.63 4.71 -67.00
C PHE A 1138 22.21 5.97 -67.65
N PHE A 1139 21.38 6.87 -68.15
CA PHE A 1139 21.84 8.16 -68.64
C PHE A 1139 21.61 9.24 -67.58
N LEU A 1140 22.66 9.96 -67.22
CA LEU A 1140 22.61 11.09 -66.30
C LEU A 1140 22.85 12.39 -67.06
N ASP A 1141 21.80 13.20 -67.20
CA ASP A 1141 21.91 14.56 -67.73
C ASP A 1141 22.52 15.47 -66.67
N ALA A 1142 23.46 16.33 -67.07
CA ALA A 1142 24.19 17.20 -66.16
C ALA A 1142 23.33 18.24 -65.41
N LYS A 1143 22.12 18.48 -65.90
CA LYS A 1143 21.13 19.37 -65.27
C LYS A 1143 20.20 18.66 -64.28
N SER A 1144 20.26 17.33 -64.19
CA SER A 1144 19.35 16.54 -63.35
C SER A 1144 19.72 16.66 -61.87
N ASP A 1145 18.70 16.74 -61.01
CA ASP A 1145 18.86 16.56 -59.57
C ASP A 1145 19.15 15.08 -59.24
N TRP A 1146 19.28 14.72 -57.96
CA TRP A 1146 19.48 13.34 -57.49
C TRP A 1146 18.59 12.34 -58.23
N SER A 1147 19.19 11.61 -59.15
CA SER A 1147 18.49 10.77 -60.11
C SER A 1147 18.53 9.32 -59.64
N ASP A 1148 17.35 8.73 -59.49
CA ASP A 1148 17.18 7.36 -59.01
C ASP A 1148 17.64 6.35 -60.07
N THR A 1149 18.62 5.52 -59.72
CA THR A 1149 19.13 4.49 -60.64
C THR A 1149 18.21 3.27 -60.74
N GLY A 1150 17.23 3.13 -59.83
CA GLY A 1150 16.42 1.93 -59.67
C GLY A 1150 17.17 0.76 -59.01
N ILE A 1151 18.44 0.93 -58.65
CA ILE A 1151 19.30 -0.11 -58.08
C ILE A 1151 19.26 -0.02 -56.55
N ARG A 1152 18.89 -1.12 -55.89
CA ARG A 1152 19.04 -1.27 -54.43
C ARG A 1152 20.33 -2.03 -54.13
N VAL A 1153 21.10 -1.54 -53.18
CA VAL A 1153 22.39 -2.12 -52.77
C VAL A 1153 22.41 -2.41 -51.26
N THR A 1154 23.31 -3.29 -50.87
CA THR A 1154 23.62 -3.63 -49.47
C THR A 1154 24.97 -3.04 -49.07
N LYS A 1155 25.11 -2.61 -47.81
CA LYS A 1155 26.37 -2.11 -47.27
C LYS A 1155 27.47 -3.16 -47.46
N GLY A 1156 28.57 -2.79 -48.11
CA GLY A 1156 29.65 -3.71 -48.47
C GLY A 1156 29.52 -4.37 -49.86
N GLU A 1157 28.40 -4.17 -50.57
CA GLU A 1157 28.23 -4.66 -51.94
C GLU A 1157 29.14 -3.90 -52.91
N LYS A 1158 29.69 -4.58 -53.91
CA LYS A 1158 30.60 -3.98 -54.90
C LYS A 1158 29.85 -3.68 -56.19
N LEU A 1159 29.86 -2.41 -56.58
CA LEU A 1159 29.34 -1.98 -57.88
C LEU A 1159 30.50 -1.47 -58.74
N ASN A 1160 30.43 -1.78 -60.03
CA ASN A 1160 31.30 -1.22 -61.05
C ASN A 1160 30.52 -0.21 -61.92
N PHE A 1161 31.11 0.95 -62.16
CA PHE A 1161 30.53 2.02 -62.96
C PHE A 1161 31.39 2.23 -64.22
N GLU A 1162 30.84 1.96 -65.41
CA GLU A 1162 31.50 2.30 -66.68
C GLU A 1162 30.80 3.52 -67.27
N CYS A 1163 31.46 4.67 -67.23
CA CYS A 1163 30.93 5.96 -67.66
C CYS A 1163 31.42 6.31 -69.08
N ARG A 1164 30.51 6.76 -69.95
CA ARG A 1164 30.81 7.25 -71.31
C ARG A 1164 30.09 8.56 -71.59
N GLY A 1165 30.84 9.59 -71.91
CA GLY A 1165 30.35 10.94 -72.17
C GLY A 1165 31.25 11.98 -71.51
N THR A 1166 30.92 13.24 -71.69
CA THR A 1166 31.59 14.38 -71.04
C THR A 1166 30.55 15.41 -70.62
N TRP A 1167 30.86 16.15 -69.56
CA TRP A 1167 29.97 17.17 -68.99
C TRP A 1167 30.75 18.36 -68.43
N ALA A 1168 30.10 19.44 -68.06
CA ALA A 1168 30.70 20.48 -67.23
C ALA A 1168 29.66 21.10 -66.31
N ALA A 1169 30.08 21.47 -65.10
CA ALA A 1169 29.27 22.22 -64.14
C ALA A 1169 29.23 23.73 -64.47
N ALA A 1170 29.04 24.05 -65.76
CA ALA A 1170 29.07 25.41 -66.29
C ALA A 1170 28.44 25.49 -67.69
N PRO A 1171 27.97 26.67 -68.12
CA PRO A 1171 27.30 26.84 -69.41
C PRO A 1171 28.27 26.91 -70.60
N GLU A 1172 27.76 26.78 -71.82
CA GLU A 1172 28.57 26.64 -73.05
C GLU A 1172 29.44 27.89 -73.31
N GLU A 1173 28.99 29.08 -72.92
CA GLU A 1173 29.67 30.36 -73.14
C GLU A 1173 31.03 30.42 -72.45
N VAL A 1174 31.26 29.60 -71.42
CA VAL A 1174 32.51 29.56 -70.63
C VAL A 1174 33.28 28.26 -70.84
N ARG A 1175 33.01 27.51 -71.92
CA ARG A 1175 33.67 26.21 -72.21
C ARG A 1175 35.21 26.26 -72.27
N GLN A 1176 35.79 27.42 -72.60
CA GLN A 1176 37.25 27.59 -72.55
C GLN A 1176 37.81 27.70 -71.12
N THR A 1177 36.98 28.16 -70.19
CA THR A 1177 37.31 28.33 -68.76
C THR A 1177 36.90 27.13 -67.92
N TRP A 1178 35.82 26.44 -68.30
CA TRP A 1178 35.35 25.18 -67.71
C TRP A 1178 35.23 24.14 -68.83
N PRO A 1179 36.31 23.45 -69.22
CA PRO A 1179 36.27 22.46 -70.31
C PRO A 1179 35.48 21.21 -69.89
N ASP A 1180 34.87 20.49 -70.82
CA ASP A 1180 34.10 19.28 -70.47
C ASP A 1180 35.01 18.23 -69.79
N ALA A 1181 34.54 17.67 -68.68
CA ALA A 1181 35.18 16.66 -67.84
C ALA A 1181 34.40 15.33 -67.83
N GLY A 1182 35.07 14.28 -67.35
CA GLY A 1182 34.46 12.99 -67.05
C GLY A 1182 33.93 12.90 -65.61
N PRO A 1183 33.60 11.70 -65.10
CA PRO A 1183 33.01 11.52 -63.77
C PRO A 1183 33.91 11.94 -62.59
N GLU A 1184 35.21 12.11 -62.81
CA GLU A 1184 36.17 12.67 -61.82
C GLU A 1184 35.99 14.18 -61.59
N GLY A 1185 35.18 14.86 -62.40
CA GLY A 1185 35.04 16.31 -62.35
C GLY A 1185 36.28 17.06 -62.85
N HIS A 1186 36.41 18.33 -62.47
CA HIS A 1186 37.46 19.21 -63.00
C HIS A 1186 38.77 19.21 -62.18
N GLY A 1187 38.88 18.41 -61.11
CA GLY A 1187 40.13 18.17 -60.39
C GLY A 1187 40.87 19.44 -59.95
N ASP A 1188 42.13 19.61 -60.38
CA ASP A 1188 42.98 20.77 -60.06
C ASP A 1188 42.85 21.95 -61.06
N HIS A 1189 41.80 21.98 -61.87
CA HIS A 1189 41.64 23.03 -62.90
C HIS A 1189 41.65 24.44 -62.27
N PRO A 1190 42.30 25.46 -62.87
CA PRO A 1190 42.36 26.81 -62.31
C PRO A 1190 40.98 27.42 -61.97
N ALA A 1191 39.93 27.00 -62.67
CA ALA A 1191 38.56 27.41 -62.41
C ALA A 1191 38.04 26.94 -61.03
N GLU A 1192 38.46 25.78 -60.53
CA GLU A 1192 38.08 25.30 -59.18
C GLU A 1192 38.54 26.28 -58.09
N LYS A 1193 39.74 26.85 -58.23
CA LYS A 1193 40.25 27.87 -57.29
C LYS A 1193 39.46 29.18 -57.37
N ALA A 1194 39.05 29.58 -58.57
CA ALA A 1194 38.27 30.81 -58.79
C ALA A 1194 36.88 30.74 -58.15
N PHE A 1195 36.27 29.56 -58.07
CA PHE A 1195 34.93 29.32 -57.51
C PHE A 1195 34.94 28.65 -56.13
N SER A 1196 36.09 28.62 -55.45
CA SER A 1196 36.24 28.05 -54.10
C SER A 1196 35.31 28.64 -53.04
N HIS A 1197 34.86 29.89 -53.20
CA HIS A 1197 33.87 30.52 -52.32
C HIS A 1197 32.47 29.87 -52.35
N LEU A 1198 32.18 29.03 -53.36
CA LEU A 1198 30.94 28.28 -53.49
C LEU A 1198 31.06 26.83 -52.98
N ASP A 1199 32.23 26.40 -52.51
CA ASP A 1199 32.49 25.01 -52.12
C ASP A 1199 31.52 24.48 -51.05
N SER A 1200 31.19 25.32 -50.05
CA SER A 1200 30.25 24.96 -48.98
C SER A 1200 28.80 24.80 -49.44
N GLN A 1201 28.47 25.21 -50.67
CA GLN A 1201 27.13 25.15 -51.24
C GLN A 1201 26.95 23.96 -52.21
N LYS A 1202 28.00 23.15 -52.43
CA LYS A 1202 27.93 21.93 -53.24
C LYS A 1202 27.15 20.82 -52.54
N GLU A 1203 26.65 19.87 -53.33
CA GLU A 1203 26.09 18.60 -52.81
C GLU A 1203 27.07 17.88 -51.87
N MET A 1204 28.37 17.90 -52.18
CA MET A 1204 29.43 17.43 -51.32
C MET A 1204 30.60 18.44 -51.28
N PRO A 1205 30.71 19.26 -50.20
CA PRO A 1205 31.83 20.19 -50.02
C PRO A 1205 33.18 19.48 -50.00
N GLY A 1206 34.23 20.12 -50.51
CA GLY A 1206 35.59 19.58 -50.58
C GLY A 1206 35.85 18.57 -51.71
N ILE A 1207 34.85 18.21 -52.51
CA ILE A 1207 34.99 17.37 -53.72
C ILE A 1207 34.91 18.24 -54.97
N PRO A 1208 35.71 18.04 -56.03
CA PRO A 1208 35.71 18.91 -57.23
C PRO A 1208 34.31 19.08 -57.85
N PHE A 1209 34.06 20.25 -58.47
CA PHE A 1209 32.88 20.48 -59.30
C PHE A 1209 32.87 19.48 -60.46
N GLY A 1210 31.67 19.06 -60.87
CA GLY A 1210 31.51 18.09 -61.95
C GLY A 1210 31.79 16.63 -61.55
N THR A 1211 32.10 16.33 -60.28
CA THR A 1211 32.33 14.93 -59.86
C THR A 1211 31.01 14.15 -59.83
N LEU A 1212 30.98 12.91 -60.30
CA LEU A 1212 29.83 12.02 -60.17
C LEU A 1212 29.70 11.57 -58.71
N LEU A 1213 28.53 11.78 -58.11
CA LEU A 1213 28.26 11.37 -56.74
C LEU A 1213 27.18 10.28 -56.68
N GLY A 1214 27.34 9.38 -55.72
CA GLY A 1214 26.33 8.42 -55.29
C GLY A 1214 25.73 8.83 -53.95
N LYS A 1215 24.43 8.56 -53.78
CA LYS A 1215 23.74 8.70 -52.49
C LYS A 1215 22.94 7.46 -52.16
N ILE A 1216 23.11 6.97 -50.94
CA ILE A 1216 22.32 5.88 -50.36
C ILE A 1216 21.91 6.32 -48.96
N GLY A 1217 20.60 6.39 -48.69
CA GLY A 1217 20.11 6.98 -47.44
C GLY A 1217 20.55 8.44 -47.31
N ASN A 1218 21.27 8.74 -46.24
CA ASN A 1218 21.87 10.06 -45.99
C ASN A 1218 23.36 10.13 -46.35
N THR A 1219 23.95 9.01 -46.79
CA THR A 1219 25.38 8.95 -47.11
C THR A 1219 25.62 9.29 -48.57
N ILE A 1220 26.43 10.33 -48.80
CA ILE A 1220 26.89 10.77 -50.11
C ILE A 1220 28.37 10.36 -50.27
N PHE A 1221 28.75 9.87 -51.45
CA PHE A 1221 30.10 9.41 -51.76
C PHE A 1221 30.46 9.66 -53.23
N PRO A 1222 31.73 9.92 -53.57
CA PRO A 1222 32.16 10.11 -54.96
C PRO A 1222 32.23 8.77 -55.73
N ILE A 1223 32.06 8.82 -57.05
CA ILE A 1223 32.12 7.68 -57.96
C ILE A 1223 33.04 8.02 -59.15
N SER A 1224 34.06 7.19 -59.36
CA SER A 1224 35.04 7.31 -60.44
C SER A 1224 34.76 6.34 -61.60
N ASP A 1225 35.28 6.60 -62.80
CA ASP A 1225 35.12 5.70 -63.96
C ASP A 1225 35.95 4.42 -63.78
N LYS A 1226 35.34 3.26 -64.04
CA LYS A 1226 35.97 1.92 -63.95
C LYS A 1226 36.49 1.53 -62.57
N GLU A 1227 36.11 2.25 -61.53
CA GLU A 1227 36.42 1.89 -60.15
C GLU A 1227 35.33 1.06 -59.50
N LYS A 1228 35.76 0.12 -58.65
CA LYS A 1228 34.88 -0.73 -57.86
C LYS A 1228 34.53 -0.01 -56.56
N VAL A 1229 33.31 0.49 -56.46
CA VAL A 1229 32.86 1.20 -55.27
C VAL A 1229 32.21 0.23 -54.31
N LEU A 1230 32.70 0.22 -53.06
CA LEU A 1230 32.07 -0.50 -51.96
C LEU A 1230 30.92 0.36 -51.41
N MET A 1231 29.70 -0.16 -51.44
CA MET A 1231 28.53 0.62 -51.04
C MET A 1231 28.57 0.93 -49.53
N PRO A 1232 28.59 2.22 -49.13
CA PRO A 1232 28.81 2.61 -47.74
C PRO A 1232 27.60 2.32 -46.84
N GLU A 1233 26.41 2.19 -47.42
CA GLU A 1233 25.14 1.88 -46.75
C GLU A 1233 24.27 0.94 -47.58
N SER A 1234 23.28 0.32 -46.94
CA SER A 1234 22.23 -0.45 -47.62
C SER A 1234 21.07 0.48 -47.98
N GLY A 1235 20.63 0.49 -49.23
CA GLY A 1235 19.52 1.34 -49.66
C GLY A 1235 19.45 1.51 -51.17
N ARG A 1236 18.70 2.52 -51.60
CA ARG A 1236 18.53 2.87 -53.02
C ARG A 1236 19.66 3.80 -53.46
N LEU A 1237 20.28 3.50 -54.59
CA LEU A 1237 21.38 4.29 -55.15
C LEU A 1237 20.81 5.42 -56.02
N PHE A 1238 21.12 6.65 -55.66
CA PHE A 1238 20.88 7.85 -56.48
C PHE A 1238 22.21 8.37 -57.01
N LEU A 1239 22.18 8.99 -58.19
CA LEU A 1239 23.35 9.63 -58.81
C LEU A 1239 23.09 11.11 -59.09
N VAL A 1240 24.09 11.96 -58.91
CA VAL A 1240 24.04 13.39 -59.29
C VAL A 1240 25.43 13.88 -59.67
N ILE A 1241 25.50 15.03 -60.33
CA ILE A 1241 26.75 15.78 -60.48
C ILE A 1241 26.96 16.67 -59.27
N ASN A 1242 28.18 16.67 -58.75
CA ASN A 1242 28.60 17.59 -57.70
C ASN A 1242 28.64 19.02 -58.24
N ASP A 1243 27.69 19.83 -57.79
CA ASP A 1243 27.52 21.21 -58.17
C ASP A 1243 26.66 21.90 -57.10
N CYS A 1244 26.50 23.21 -57.19
CA CYS A 1244 25.59 23.97 -56.35
C CYS A 1244 24.15 23.86 -56.87
N PRO A 1245 23.19 23.34 -56.08
CA PRO A 1245 21.82 23.11 -56.54
C PRO A 1245 21.12 24.30 -57.22
N PRO A 1246 21.32 25.57 -56.78
CA PRO A 1246 20.73 26.73 -57.46
C PRO A 1246 21.26 27.01 -58.86
N TYR A 1247 22.48 26.56 -59.21
CA TYR A 1247 23.17 26.91 -60.46
C TYR A 1247 23.14 25.79 -61.52
N ARG A 1248 22.82 24.56 -61.12
CA ARG A 1248 22.75 23.35 -61.95
C ARG A 1248 22.01 23.46 -63.30
N TYR A 1249 21.09 24.41 -63.44
CA TYR A 1249 20.34 24.62 -64.69
C TYR A 1249 21.25 25.02 -65.88
N ASP A 1250 22.44 25.55 -65.58
CA ASP A 1250 23.41 26.02 -66.57
C ASP A 1250 24.45 24.96 -66.98
N ASN A 1251 24.44 23.80 -66.32
CA ASN A 1251 25.33 22.68 -66.65
C ASN A 1251 25.13 22.18 -68.09
N ARG A 1252 26.14 21.52 -68.64
CA ARG A 1252 26.05 20.98 -70.00
C ARG A 1252 26.63 19.58 -70.11
N GLY A 1253 26.12 18.82 -71.07
CA GLY A 1253 26.52 17.44 -71.33
C GLY A 1253 25.80 16.41 -70.44
N GLY A 1254 26.37 15.22 -70.35
CA GLY A 1254 25.81 14.10 -69.59
C GLY A 1254 26.61 12.82 -69.78
N LEU A 1255 26.36 11.83 -68.91
CA LEU A 1255 27.05 10.54 -68.92
C LEU A 1255 26.09 9.39 -69.19
N ASN A 1256 26.47 8.50 -70.10
CA ASN A 1256 25.92 7.15 -70.17
C ASN A 1256 26.73 6.27 -69.20
N ILE A 1257 26.08 5.80 -68.15
CA ILE A 1257 26.66 5.04 -67.06
C ILE A 1257 26.15 3.61 -67.14
N MET A 1258 27.04 2.63 -67.24
CA MET A 1258 26.70 1.23 -67.11
C MET A 1258 27.06 0.75 -65.71
N ILE A 1259 26.03 0.41 -64.92
CA ILE A 1259 26.19 -0.01 -63.52
C ILE A 1259 26.10 -1.53 -63.46
N ARG A 1260 27.13 -2.19 -62.95
CA ARG A 1260 27.17 -3.65 -62.80
C ARG A 1260 27.28 -4.05 -61.34
N LYS A 1261 26.39 -4.95 -60.90
CA LYS A 1261 26.47 -5.62 -59.59
C LYS A 1261 27.34 -6.86 -59.70
N GLU A 1262 28.42 -6.92 -58.92
CA GLU A 1262 29.31 -8.09 -58.88
C GLU A 1262 28.87 -9.19 -57.92
#